data_AF-A0A5C5WBE0-F1
#
_entry.id   AF-A0A5C5WBE0-F1
#
_cell.length_a   1.000
_cell.length_b   1.000
_cell.length_c   1.000
_cell.angle_alpha   90.00
_cell.angle_beta   90.00
_cell.angle_gamma   90.00
#
_symmetry.space_group_name_H-M   'P 1'
#
loop_
_entity.id
_entity.type
_entity.pdbx_description
1 polymer ?
#
loop_
_entity_poly.entity_id
_entity_poly.type
_entity_poly.pdbx_seq_one_letter_code
_entity_poly.pdbx_strand_id
1 'polypeptide(L)'
;MIFSIALRVLIPFSFLITSVVHAETLRHPLPLEAQLKNAGVERIAIEARQRGDARRGALLFYKSAASCVSCHLGDGSTSPLGPDLATIGKVPDSHVIESLLFPSKKIRDGFETYSVLTVDGQVLVGMMVERNEDAITMRLASNLADDKVVSMDDVEAIRTNETSLMPDGLVASLINQRDFLDLAKYVMQVSEGGQDSAANLKPSEEQLAVVDDTANLDHAGIISKLTANDFDEGHSIYHGYCFNCHGSDGNTPSLPTARAFGTQKLRFGSDPYRMFLTLSHGNGLMAPMSHLTPKERYQVVHYVREAFMKPSNPEYFDVTSEYLAGLPLGTENGTKIADVPRDLGPALGSQLRREFSSVLTIPLGGLTISYDLHSMNQAGIWNGGFLDLTQTQHVRDRGEGTANPQGTEINAMARWQWGHDGTLDYPRKDLLPRGPMPIKWMDYHGYYVSGNAVVLSYTIDRRAILEAPRFSGDNSITHSLQISPGRSLVLWLADGFGTESQLETDFAANKNAGFAVRGDTKGIRWEVDKKERLMLRIPADQNVRDLDIVRTWIDSSEQASSSEKLKRQLQSHSTKPLSSSPGKLLAGGPALWPEQVITVGTLGLEEGGYVLDTLTLPDATDSNTWFRTSALDFYSDGRMAICTYGGDVWVVSGIDTDLMDLRWKRFAAGLYEPLGLKIVDDYVYVTCKDRIVRLHDRDRNGEADFYESFSADTDVSVNFHAFNFDLQTDSEGNFYYAKSGHGADSDLPGVVFKISPDGKNREVYSTGFRTPNGMGVLPGDTSTLARIVNSDNQGQWTPASKINLLKPGGFYGWVPTYSIPGMWEPGGGAIDITQVQAPETFEPPLVWMPQEFDNSSGGQIYVEDHRFGPLSKHLLHTCFGKGWMSYLMIQDVGELSQAAIVKLPFNFATGIMRGRVNPKDGQVYATGLQGWNGGGRVGLADGGIQRLRYTGKPAPMVVDARVVPGGLELDFNFKLSPSSAKDIASYVGNQWDYQWSRNYGSDQYVPGTQEQGTEPLAIESVVVESLDVLGPGARGSDTRGADTPKAVTGEAVTGEAVTGEARARGTGTRVRLVTPKIAPVHQLHLRLHLKDAYGNPFDEEIYWTINAVPPQHAPLATE
;
A
#
# COMPACT_ATOMS: atom_id res chain seq x y z
N MET A 1 -6.47 47.84 61.95
CA MET A 1 -5.32 48.75 61.79
C MET A 1 -4.35 48.07 60.83
N ILE A 2 -4.29 48.45 59.55
CA ILE A 2 -3.67 49.66 58.96
C ILE A 2 -2.18 49.42 58.62
N PHE A 3 -1.91 49.39 57.29
CA PHE A 3 -0.69 49.71 56.51
C PHE A 3 0.42 48.64 56.41
N SER A 4 0.80 48.11 55.22
CA SER A 4 1.29 48.67 53.92
C SER A 4 2.64 49.40 54.01
N ILE A 5 3.69 48.85 53.35
CA ILE A 5 4.33 49.37 52.10
C ILE A 5 5.65 48.63 51.73
N ALA A 6 5.67 48.05 50.51
CA ALA A 6 6.71 47.98 49.46
C ALA A 6 8.14 47.47 49.74
N LEU A 7 8.92 46.92 48.80
CA LEU A 7 8.81 46.29 47.47
C LEU A 7 10.28 46.09 47.04
N ARG A 8 10.71 44.88 46.65
CA ARG A 8 11.78 44.67 45.64
C ARG A 8 11.91 43.20 45.22
N VAL A 9 11.37 42.94 44.03
CA VAL A 9 11.83 42.04 42.96
C VAL A 9 12.06 40.56 43.30
N LEU A 10 11.04 39.75 43.04
CA LEU A 10 11.14 38.33 42.71
C LEU A 10 10.52 38.15 41.32
N ILE A 11 11.34 37.74 40.35
CA ILE A 11 10.89 37.23 39.05
C ILE A 11 10.42 35.79 39.30
N PRO A 12 9.15 35.42 39.03
CA PRO A 12 8.73 34.04 39.21
C PRO A 12 9.10 33.21 37.98
N PHE A 13 9.63 32.02 38.27
CA PHE A 13 9.66 30.85 37.40
C PHE A 13 8.36 30.72 36.58
N SER A 14 8.42 30.96 35.28
CA SER A 14 7.44 30.44 34.34
C SER A 14 7.89 29.06 33.90
N PHE A 15 7.05 28.08 34.21
CA PHE A 15 7.09 26.72 33.70
C PHE A 15 7.42 26.69 32.19
N LEU A 16 8.51 26.01 31.84
CA LEU A 16 8.61 25.36 30.54
C LEU A 16 7.53 24.26 30.54
N ILE A 17 6.39 24.55 29.93
CA ILE A 17 5.59 23.51 29.30
C ILE A 17 6.43 23.10 28.10
N THR A 18 7.12 21.95 28.20
CA THR A 18 7.70 21.26 27.06
C THR A 18 6.55 20.88 26.14
N SER A 19 6.23 21.76 25.19
CA SER A 19 5.52 21.36 23.99
C SER A 19 6.34 20.25 23.36
N VAL A 20 5.79 19.04 23.32
CA VAL A 20 6.26 17.97 22.45
C VAL A 20 5.99 18.44 21.02
N VAL A 21 6.90 19.26 20.50
CA VAL A 21 7.02 19.47 19.07
C VAL A 21 7.57 18.15 18.58
N HIS A 22 6.75 17.36 17.89
CA HIS A 22 7.23 16.20 17.15
C HIS A 22 8.35 16.71 16.24
N ALA A 23 9.60 16.34 16.54
CA ALA A 23 10.73 16.74 15.72
C ALA A 23 10.58 16.03 14.37
N GLU A 24 10.04 16.74 13.38
CA GLU A 24 10.08 16.29 11.99
C GLU A 24 11.55 16.15 11.56
N THR A 25 11.87 15.08 10.84
CA THR A 25 13.23 14.83 10.33
C THR A 25 13.72 16.00 9.46
N LEU A 26 15.01 16.32 9.46
CA LEU A 26 15.59 17.47 8.75
C LEU A 26 15.41 17.42 7.21
N ARG A 27 15.11 16.25 6.62
CA ARG A 27 14.97 16.07 5.16
C ARG A 27 13.53 15.93 4.71
N HIS A 28 12.97 17.02 4.19
CA HIS A 28 11.74 17.01 3.40
C HIS A 28 12.06 17.40 1.96
N PRO A 29 11.45 16.76 0.94
CA PRO A 29 11.51 17.29 -0.41
C PRO A 29 10.86 18.67 -0.44
N LEU A 30 11.27 19.48 -1.42
CA LEU A 30 10.59 20.75 -1.67
C LEU A 30 9.10 20.50 -1.92
N PRO A 31 8.19 21.39 -1.47
CA PRO A 31 6.78 21.32 -1.83
C PRO A 31 6.61 21.27 -3.36
N LEU A 32 5.54 20.62 -3.85
CA LEU A 32 5.29 20.44 -5.29
C LEU A 32 5.37 21.76 -6.07
N GLU A 33 4.76 22.82 -5.55
CA GLU A 33 4.81 24.16 -6.15
C GLU A 33 6.26 24.67 -6.30
N ALA A 34 7.10 24.50 -5.28
CA ALA A 34 8.51 24.89 -5.35
C ALA A 34 9.29 24.02 -6.36
N GLN A 35 9.00 22.72 -6.46
CA GLN A 35 9.60 21.86 -7.48
C GLN A 35 9.22 22.31 -8.90
N LEU A 36 7.93 22.59 -9.15
CA LEU A 36 7.43 23.09 -10.43
C LEU A 36 8.05 24.43 -10.82
N LYS A 37 8.16 25.36 -9.85
CA LYS A 37 8.81 26.66 -10.04
C LYS A 37 10.29 26.52 -10.39
N ASN A 38 11.01 25.60 -9.73
CA ASN A 38 12.43 25.36 -9.97
C ASN A 38 12.69 24.66 -11.30
N ALA A 39 11.84 23.71 -11.71
CA ALA A 39 11.99 22.96 -12.96
C ALA A 39 11.93 23.84 -14.23
N GLY A 40 11.34 25.03 -14.11
CA GLY A 40 11.29 26.04 -15.17
C GLY A 40 10.05 25.93 -16.07
N VAL A 41 9.48 27.10 -16.39
CA VAL A 41 8.21 27.24 -17.12
C VAL A 41 8.20 26.50 -18.47
N GLU A 42 9.27 26.60 -19.26
CA GLU A 42 9.36 25.98 -20.58
C GLU A 42 9.38 24.45 -20.52
N ARG A 43 10.14 23.87 -19.57
CA ARG A 43 10.17 22.42 -19.36
C ARG A 43 8.79 21.89 -19.00
N ILE A 44 8.13 22.56 -18.05
CA ILE A 44 6.80 22.17 -17.58
C ILE A 44 5.75 22.32 -18.68
N ALA A 45 5.85 23.34 -19.55
CA ALA A 45 4.96 23.49 -20.70
C ALA A 45 5.08 22.31 -21.68
N ILE A 46 6.31 21.85 -21.96
CA ILE A 46 6.57 20.66 -22.78
C ILE A 46 5.99 19.40 -22.11
N GLU A 47 6.27 19.20 -20.83
CA GLU A 47 5.74 18.04 -20.08
C GLU A 47 4.21 18.04 -20.06
N ALA A 48 3.55 19.18 -19.83
CA ALA A 48 2.09 19.28 -19.84
C ALA A 48 1.52 18.92 -21.21
N ARG A 49 2.14 19.39 -22.30
CA ARG A 49 1.72 19.05 -23.66
C ARG A 49 1.90 17.57 -23.98
N GLN A 50 2.98 16.95 -23.55
CA GLN A 50 3.30 15.56 -23.88
C GLN A 50 2.58 14.54 -23.00
N ARG A 51 2.42 14.85 -21.70
CA ARG A 51 2.00 13.89 -20.67
C ARG A 51 0.64 14.20 -20.05
N GLY A 52 0.18 15.45 -20.15
CA GLY A 52 -1.11 15.86 -19.62
C GLY A 52 -2.29 15.33 -20.44
N ASP A 53 -3.40 15.06 -19.74
CA ASP A 53 -4.69 14.64 -20.27
C ASP A 53 -5.73 15.72 -20.00
N ALA A 54 -6.27 16.30 -21.08
CA ALA A 54 -7.22 17.38 -20.97
C ALA A 54 -8.59 16.96 -20.41
N ARG A 55 -9.00 15.68 -20.52
CA ARG A 55 -10.28 15.22 -19.94
C ARG A 55 -10.18 15.14 -18.43
N ARG A 56 -9.06 14.62 -17.91
CA ARG A 56 -8.77 14.67 -16.47
C ARG A 56 -8.57 16.10 -15.99
N GLY A 57 -7.85 16.91 -16.77
CA GLY A 57 -7.68 18.33 -16.52
C GLY A 57 -9.00 19.09 -16.46
N ALA A 58 -9.98 18.72 -17.28
CA ALA A 58 -11.33 19.27 -17.23
C ALA A 58 -12.00 18.91 -15.90
N LEU A 59 -11.95 17.65 -15.47
CA LEU A 59 -12.50 17.24 -14.16
C LEU A 59 -11.88 18.07 -13.01
N LEU A 60 -10.56 18.27 -13.02
CA LEU A 60 -9.89 19.14 -12.06
C LEU A 60 -10.37 20.59 -12.17
N PHE A 61 -10.49 21.13 -13.38
CA PHE A 61 -10.96 22.50 -13.59
C PHE A 61 -12.40 22.72 -13.08
N TYR A 62 -13.29 21.76 -13.26
CA TYR A 62 -14.70 21.84 -12.85
C TYR A 62 -14.95 21.44 -11.38
N LYS A 63 -14.12 20.56 -10.80
CA LYS A 63 -14.32 20.03 -9.43
C LYS A 63 -13.33 20.52 -8.38
N SER A 64 -12.20 21.10 -8.77
CA SER A 64 -11.15 21.47 -7.80
C SER A 64 -11.64 22.48 -6.78
N ALA A 65 -11.04 22.42 -5.59
CA ALA A 65 -11.20 23.44 -4.55
C ALA A 65 -10.82 24.85 -5.03
N ALA A 66 -9.93 24.95 -6.02
CA ALA A 66 -9.56 26.18 -6.69
C ALA A 66 -10.73 26.90 -7.40
N SER A 67 -11.86 26.20 -7.65
CA SER A 67 -13.06 26.76 -8.28
C SER A 67 -12.77 27.47 -9.62
N CYS A 68 -11.84 26.94 -10.41
CA CYS A 68 -11.38 27.55 -11.67
C CYS A 68 -12.56 27.91 -12.59
N VAL A 69 -13.57 27.03 -12.67
CA VAL A 69 -14.79 27.24 -13.45
C VAL A 69 -15.57 28.49 -13.04
N SER A 70 -15.62 28.84 -11.76
CA SER A 70 -16.37 30.01 -11.26
C SER A 70 -15.80 31.34 -11.76
N CYS A 71 -14.51 31.36 -12.08
CA CYS A 71 -13.83 32.57 -12.56
C CYS A 71 -13.55 32.56 -14.06
N HIS A 72 -13.55 31.39 -14.73
CA HIS A 72 -13.08 31.27 -16.11
C HIS A 72 -14.14 30.73 -17.10
N LEU A 73 -15.36 30.44 -16.64
CA LEU A 73 -16.47 30.03 -17.51
C LEU A 73 -17.23 31.27 -18.03
N GLY A 74 -17.32 31.44 -19.35
CA GLY A 74 -18.13 32.49 -19.99
C GLY A 74 -19.43 31.92 -20.56
N ASP A 75 -20.45 31.72 -19.74
CA ASP A 75 -21.78 31.24 -20.19
C ASP A 75 -22.79 32.37 -20.48
N GLY A 76 -22.37 33.62 -20.33
CA GLY A 76 -23.19 34.81 -20.57
C GLY A 76 -24.18 35.15 -19.45
N SER A 77 -24.21 34.41 -18.34
CA SER A 77 -25.11 34.68 -17.20
C SER A 77 -24.52 35.67 -16.19
N THR A 78 -23.19 35.74 -16.09
CA THR A 78 -22.41 36.69 -15.27
C THR A 78 -21.07 36.98 -15.95
N SER A 79 -20.51 38.18 -15.76
CA SER A 79 -19.18 38.47 -16.31
C SER A 79 -18.11 37.83 -15.39
N PRO A 80 -17.12 37.09 -15.93
CA PRO A 80 -16.18 36.33 -15.12
C PRO A 80 -15.12 37.22 -14.43
N LEU A 81 -14.58 36.78 -13.27
CA LEU A 81 -13.44 37.42 -12.59
C LEU A 81 -12.08 37.11 -13.23
N GLY A 82 -12.04 36.13 -14.13
CA GLY A 82 -10.88 35.79 -14.93
C GLY A 82 -11.24 35.86 -16.42
N PRO A 83 -10.24 35.85 -17.31
CA PRO A 83 -10.51 35.76 -18.74
C PRO A 83 -11.24 34.46 -19.07
N ASP A 84 -12.26 34.57 -19.91
CA ASP A 84 -12.92 33.40 -20.48
C ASP A 84 -11.94 32.63 -21.38
N LEU A 85 -11.58 31.43 -20.94
CA LEU A 85 -10.58 30.60 -21.59
C LEU A 85 -11.02 30.14 -22.97
N ALA A 86 -12.33 30.09 -23.26
CA ALA A 86 -12.85 29.67 -24.54
C ALA A 86 -12.87 30.81 -25.59
N THR A 87 -12.71 32.07 -25.17
CA THR A 87 -12.73 33.25 -26.04
C THR A 87 -11.43 34.07 -26.03
N ILE A 88 -10.52 33.81 -25.08
CA ILE A 88 -9.21 34.49 -24.97
C ILE A 88 -8.31 34.30 -26.21
N GLY A 89 -8.53 33.24 -27.00
CA GLY A 89 -7.70 32.85 -28.13
C GLY A 89 -6.39 32.18 -27.71
N LYS A 90 -5.64 31.67 -28.70
CA LYS A 90 -4.42 30.88 -28.44
C LYS A 90 -3.34 31.72 -27.75
N VAL A 91 -2.95 31.29 -26.55
CA VAL A 91 -1.78 31.83 -25.84
C VAL A 91 -0.59 30.85 -25.90
N PRO A 92 0.66 31.32 -25.74
CA PRO A 92 1.81 30.42 -25.62
C PRO A 92 1.67 29.50 -24.40
N ASP A 93 2.11 28.25 -24.53
CA ASP A 93 2.01 27.25 -23.45
C ASP A 93 2.78 27.70 -22.20
N SER A 94 3.95 28.32 -22.37
CA SER A 94 4.72 28.88 -21.27
C SER A 94 3.98 30.02 -20.55
N HIS A 95 3.13 30.78 -21.25
CA HIS A 95 2.28 31.79 -20.61
C HIS A 95 1.19 31.17 -19.73
N VAL A 96 0.63 30.01 -20.14
CA VAL A 96 -0.32 29.26 -19.29
C VAL A 96 0.37 28.80 -18.01
N ILE A 97 1.53 28.16 -18.14
CA ILE A 97 2.29 27.67 -16.98
C ILE A 97 2.71 28.82 -16.06
N GLU A 98 3.19 29.93 -16.63
CA GLU A 98 3.55 31.12 -15.86
C GLU A 98 2.34 31.69 -15.10
N SER A 99 1.16 31.73 -15.73
CA SER A 99 -0.06 32.24 -15.09
C SER A 99 -0.55 31.34 -13.96
N LEU A 100 -0.37 30.02 -14.08
CA LEU A 100 -0.72 29.05 -13.03
C LEU A 100 0.24 29.10 -11.84
N LEU A 101 1.55 29.24 -12.09
CA LEU A 101 2.59 29.24 -11.04
C LEU A 101 2.84 30.62 -10.42
N PHE A 102 2.59 31.68 -11.17
CA PHE A 102 2.89 33.06 -10.80
C PHE A 102 1.77 34.03 -11.26
N PRO A 103 0.52 33.88 -10.77
CA PRO A 103 -0.63 34.63 -11.26
C PRO A 103 -0.49 36.16 -11.10
N SER A 104 0.28 36.62 -10.12
CA SER A 104 0.54 38.06 -9.90
C SER A 104 1.71 38.61 -10.73
N LYS A 105 2.48 37.78 -11.46
CA LYS A 105 3.65 38.24 -12.23
C LYS A 105 3.25 39.11 -13.42
N LYS A 106 2.12 38.82 -14.05
CA LYS A 106 1.55 39.61 -15.14
C LYS A 106 0.02 39.48 -15.14
N ILE A 107 -0.65 40.55 -14.71
CA ILE A 107 -2.11 40.67 -14.76
C ILE A 107 -2.51 41.19 -16.14
N ARG A 108 -3.52 40.57 -16.76
CA ARG A 108 -4.02 40.98 -18.07
C ARG A 108 -4.82 42.29 -17.95
N ASP A 109 -4.64 43.19 -18.91
CA ASP A 109 -5.41 44.42 -19.03
C ASP A 109 -6.93 44.14 -18.97
N GLY A 110 -7.64 44.84 -18.08
CA GLY A 110 -9.07 44.64 -17.81
C GLY A 110 -9.38 43.65 -16.68
N PHE A 111 -8.38 43.00 -16.10
CA PHE A 111 -8.49 42.10 -14.94
C PHE A 111 -7.71 42.61 -13.72
N GLU A 112 -7.31 43.89 -13.72
CA GLU A 112 -6.65 44.50 -12.58
C GLU A 112 -7.57 44.54 -11.35
N THR A 113 -6.98 44.26 -10.19
CA THR A 113 -7.70 44.28 -8.92
C THR A 113 -7.56 45.65 -8.29
N TYR A 114 -8.65 46.19 -7.75
CA TYR A 114 -8.69 47.47 -7.08
C TYR A 114 -9.14 47.30 -5.63
N SER A 115 -8.49 48.02 -4.72
CA SER A 115 -8.94 48.21 -3.34
C SER A 115 -9.57 49.60 -3.23
N VAL A 116 -10.85 49.66 -2.86
CA VAL A 116 -11.58 50.89 -2.62
C VAL A 116 -11.87 51.03 -1.13
N LEU A 117 -11.33 52.10 -0.54
CA LEU A 117 -11.66 52.50 0.82
C LEU A 117 -12.85 53.46 0.75
N THR A 118 -13.94 53.09 1.43
CA THR A 118 -15.13 53.95 1.55
C THR A 118 -15.05 54.85 2.77
N VAL A 119 -15.76 55.98 2.75
CA VAL A 119 -15.77 56.98 3.83
C VAL A 119 -16.27 56.44 5.19
N ASP A 120 -17.01 55.34 5.19
CA ASP A 120 -17.44 54.62 6.39
C ASP A 120 -16.41 53.57 6.88
N GLY A 121 -15.24 53.53 6.26
CA GLY A 121 -14.09 52.70 6.63
C GLY A 121 -14.12 51.27 6.10
N GLN A 122 -14.99 50.94 5.12
CA GLN A 122 -14.98 49.62 4.49
C GLN A 122 -13.93 49.55 3.39
N VAL A 123 -13.26 48.40 3.27
CA VAL A 123 -12.35 48.10 2.17
C VAL A 123 -13.02 47.10 1.24
N LEU A 124 -13.36 47.57 0.04
CA LEU A 124 -13.94 46.76 -1.02
C LEU A 124 -12.83 46.34 -1.98
N VAL A 125 -12.66 45.04 -2.19
CA VAL A 125 -11.64 44.48 -3.10
C VAL A 125 -12.33 43.76 -4.24
N GLY A 126 -11.99 44.12 -5.47
CA GLY A 126 -12.65 43.58 -6.65
C GLY A 126 -12.11 44.11 -7.97
N MET A 127 -12.73 43.69 -9.07
CA MET A 127 -12.45 44.21 -10.42
C MET A 127 -13.32 45.42 -10.73
N MET A 128 -12.74 46.38 -11.45
CA MET A 128 -13.48 47.56 -11.93
C MET A 128 -14.25 47.19 -13.20
N VAL A 129 -15.57 47.17 -13.14
CA VAL A 129 -16.43 46.89 -14.30
C VAL A 129 -16.69 48.17 -15.09
N GLU A 130 -17.00 49.25 -14.37
CA GLU A 130 -17.24 50.57 -14.95
C GLU A 130 -16.87 51.66 -13.94
N ARG A 131 -16.36 52.78 -14.44
CA ARG A 131 -16.11 53.98 -13.64
C ARG A 131 -16.55 55.21 -14.44
N ASN A 132 -17.43 56.02 -13.85
CA ASN A 132 -17.83 57.33 -14.37
C ASN A 132 -17.68 58.41 -13.28
N GLU A 133 -18.16 59.63 -13.56
CA GLU A 133 -18.00 60.77 -12.63
C GLU A 133 -18.83 60.63 -11.35
N ASP A 134 -19.93 59.87 -11.39
CA ASP A 134 -20.91 59.77 -10.29
C ASP A 134 -20.72 58.51 -9.43
N ALA A 135 -20.25 57.40 -10.04
CA ALA A 135 -20.12 56.12 -9.35
C ALA A 135 -19.02 55.21 -9.92
N ILE A 136 -18.60 54.26 -9.09
CA ILE A 136 -17.81 53.09 -9.49
C ILE A 136 -18.67 51.84 -9.39
N THR A 137 -18.60 50.99 -10.41
CA THR A 137 -19.20 49.66 -10.43
C THR A 137 -18.09 48.64 -10.35
N MET A 138 -18.09 47.86 -9.27
CA MET A 138 -17.06 46.86 -9.00
C MET A 138 -17.67 45.48 -8.83
N ARG A 139 -17.00 44.46 -9.35
CA ARG A 139 -17.30 43.07 -9.00
C ARG A 139 -16.43 42.65 -7.83
N LEU A 140 -17.04 42.41 -6.69
CA LEU A 140 -16.32 42.11 -5.46
C LEU A 140 -15.84 40.66 -5.44
N ALA A 141 -14.62 40.42 -4.97
CA ALA A 141 -14.11 39.07 -4.76
C ALA A 141 -14.94 38.24 -3.75
N SER A 142 -15.74 38.93 -2.92
CA SER A 142 -16.59 38.34 -1.89
C SER A 142 -18.00 37.95 -2.38
N ASN A 143 -18.46 38.47 -3.52
CA ASN A 143 -19.74 38.13 -4.14
C ASN A 143 -19.58 38.15 -5.66
N LEU A 144 -19.49 36.96 -6.26
CA LEU A 144 -19.26 36.77 -7.69
C LEU A 144 -20.52 36.94 -8.54
N ALA A 145 -21.70 36.92 -7.91
CA ALA A 145 -22.98 36.90 -8.61
C ALA A 145 -23.51 38.29 -8.97
N ASP A 146 -23.11 39.34 -8.23
CA ASP A 146 -23.66 40.68 -8.36
C ASP A 146 -22.57 41.77 -8.40
N ASP A 147 -22.80 42.78 -9.25
CA ASP A 147 -21.96 43.97 -9.27
C ASP A 147 -22.37 44.95 -8.16
N LYS A 148 -21.37 45.52 -7.47
CA LYS A 148 -21.56 46.51 -6.43
C LYS A 148 -21.31 47.90 -7.00
N VAL A 149 -22.35 48.73 -6.99
CA VAL A 149 -22.23 50.17 -7.26
C VAL A 149 -21.89 50.90 -5.97
N VAL A 150 -20.86 51.75 -6.00
CA VAL A 150 -20.45 52.65 -4.92
C VAL A 150 -20.43 54.06 -5.47
N SER A 151 -21.12 54.99 -4.80
CA SER A 151 -21.10 56.40 -5.17
C SER A 151 -19.68 56.96 -5.04
N MET A 152 -19.24 57.81 -5.97
CA MET A 152 -17.94 58.48 -5.86
C MET A 152 -17.84 59.36 -4.61
N ASP A 153 -18.97 59.87 -4.09
CA ASP A 153 -19.04 60.62 -2.83
C ASP A 153 -18.70 59.75 -1.60
N ASP A 154 -18.91 58.43 -1.71
CA ASP A 154 -18.64 57.47 -0.64
C ASP A 154 -17.22 56.88 -0.75
N VAL A 155 -16.42 57.28 -1.75
CA VAL A 155 -15.07 56.76 -1.99
C VAL A 155 -14.01 57.70 -1.41
N GLU A 156 -13.24 57.19 -0.45
CA GLU A 156 -12.11 57.92 0.16
C GLU A 156 -10.82 57.72 -0.64
N ALA A 157 -10.53 56.48 -1.06
CA ALA A 157 -9.34 56.15 -1.85
C ALA A 157 -9.54 54.94 -2.75
N ILE A 158 -8.92 54.98 -3.94
CA ILE A 158 -8.85 53.84 -4.87
C ILE A 158 -7.37 53.51 -5.09
N ARG A 159 -7.00 52.24 -4.91
CA ARG A 159 -5.65 51.74 -5.17
C ARG A 159 -5.71 50.54 -6.11
N THR A 160 -4.92 50.58 -7.18
CA THR A 160 -4.66 49.38 -8.00
C THR A 160 -3.72 48.46 -7.24
N ASN A 161 -4.07 47.18 -7.14
CA ASN A 161 -3.28 46.16 -6.48
C ASN A 161 -2.31 45.52 -7.49
N GLU A 162 -1.12 45.16 -7.03
CA GLU A 162 -0.13 44.38 -7.81
C GLU A 162 -0.39 42.86 -7.73
N THR A 163 -1.40 42.46 -6.94
CA THR A 163 -1.78 41.06 -6.71
C THR A 163 -3.03 40.72 -7.51
N SER A 164 -3.00 39.57 -8.18
CA SER A 164 -4.15 39.06 -8.95
C SER A 164 -5.30 38.60 -8.05
N LEU A 165 -6.54 38.60 -8.57
CA LEU A 165 -7.66 37.89 -7.94
C LEU A 165 -7.53 36.38 -8.03
N MET A 166 -6.76 35.86 -9.00
CA MET A 166 -6.35 34.47 -9.02
C MET A 166 -5.32 34.26 -7.88
N PRO A 167 -5.65 33.47 -6.84
CA PRO A 167 -4.79 33.37 -5.66
C PRO A 167 -3.40 32.80 -5.99
N ASP A 168 -2.35 33.30 -5.33
CA ASP A 168 -1.08 32.58 -5.26
C ASP A 168 -1.27 31.27 -4.48
N GLY A 169 -0.49 30.23 -4.80
CA GLY A 169 -0.57 28.94 -4.11
C GLY A 169 -1.72 28.01 -4.53
N LEU A 170 -2.47 28.33 -5.61
CA LEU A 170 -3.50 27.43 -6.16
C LEU A 170 -2.97 26.03 -6.49
N VAL A 171 -1.69 25.94 -6.90
CA VAL A 171 -1.05 24.67 -7.21
C VAL A 171 -0.87 23.79 -5.97
N ALA A 172 -0.84 24.37 -4.76
CA ALA A 172 -0.78 23.61 -3.52
C ALA A 172 -2.08 22.83 -3.22
N SER A 173 -3.20 23.15 -3.90
CA SER A 173 -4.44 22.37 -3.77
C SER A 173 -4.46 21.10 -4.64
N LEU A 174 -3.45 20.89 -5.49
CA LEU A 174 -3.32 19.70 -6.32
C LEU A 174 -2.58 18.60 -5.56
N ILE A 175 -2.97 17.34 -5.79
CA ILE A 175 -2.43 16.21 -5.01
C ILE A 175 -1.02 15.85 -5.50
N ASN A 176 -0.77 15.96 -6.81
CA ASN A 176 0.47 15.49 -7.41
C ASN A 176 0.82 16.23 -8.71
N GLN A 177 2.00 15.94 -9.27
CA GLN A 177 2.48 16.53 -10.54
C GLN A 177 1.56 16.23 -11.73
N ARG A 178 0.99 15.02 -11.83
CA ARG A 178 0.10 14.63 -12.94
C ARG A 178 -1.13 15.52 -13.00
N ASP A 179 -1.74 15.81 -11.85
CA ASP A 179 -2.90 16.71 -11.76
C ASP A 179 -2.58 18.10 -12.34
N PHE A 180 -1.39 18.64 -12.04
CA PHE A 180 -0.95 19.92 -12.59
C PHE A 180 -0.76 19.85 -14.11
N LEU A 181 -0.12 18.81 -14.63
CA LEU A 181 0.09 18.63 -16.08
C LEU A 181 -1.23 18.46 -16.83
N ASP A 182 -2.18 17.71 -16.25
CA ASP A 182 -3.53 17.49 -16.79
C ASP A 182 -4.31 18.81 -16.83
N LEU A 183 -4.35 19.56 -15.72
CA LEU A 183 -5.01 20.87 -15.64
C LEU A 183 -4.43 21.85 -16.67
N ALA A 184 -3.09 21.94 -16.74
CA ALA A 184 -2.42 22.80 -17.70
C ALA A 184 -2.75 22.40 -19.15
N LYS A 185 -2.76 21.10 -19.47
CA LYS A 185 -3.13 20.58 -20.79
C LYS A 185 -4.56 20.97 -21.17
N TYR A 186 -5.51 20.87 -20.24
CA TYR A 186 -6.89 21.29 -20.47
C TYR A 186 -6.96 22.78 -20.82
N VAL A 187 -6.35 23.65 -20.00
CA VAL A 187 -6.36 25.10 -20.23
C VAL A 187 -5.73 25.44 -21.59
N MET A 188 -4.60 24.81 -21.94
CA MET A 188 -3.95 24.98 -23.25
C MET A 188 -4.85 24.60 -24.42
N GLN A 189 -5.57 23.47 -24.33
CA GLN A 189 -6.47 23.02 -25.40
C GLN A 189 -7.71 23.90 -25.54
N VAL A 190 -8.29 24.34 -24.42
CA VAL A 190 -9.45 25.23 -24.45
C VAL A 190 -9.07 26.61 -25.02
N SER A 191 -7.94 27.18 -24.62
CA SER A 191 -7.44 28.45 -25.19
C SER A 191 -7.17 28.36 -26.69
N GLU A 192 -6.64 27.23 -27.15
CA GLU A 192 -6.28 27.02 -28.56
C GLU A 192 -7.50 26.74 -29.46
N GLY A 193 -8.41 25.87 -29.01
CA GLY A 193 -9.56 25.43 -29.81
C GLY A 193 -10.89 26.10 -29.44
N GLY A 194 -10.88 27.05 -28.50
CA GLY A 194 -12.01 27.88 -28.12
C GLY A 194 -13.24 27.11 -27.64
N GLN A 195 -14.43 27.62 -27.97
CA GLN A 195 -15.73 27.07 -27.56
C GLN A 195 -15.92 25.60 -27.96
N ASP A 196 -15.42 25.18 -29.14
CA ASP A 196 -15.53 23.80 -29.59
C ASP A 196 -14.75 22.84 -28.67
N SER A 197 -13.54 23.22 -28.28
CA SER A 197 -12.72 22.41 -27.36
C SER A 197 -13.30 22.41 -25.95
N ALA A 198 -13.80 23.55 -25.48
CA ALA A 198 -14.49 23.64 -24.19
C ALA A 198 -15.72 22.71 -24.15
N ALA A 199 -16.54 22.72 -25.20
CA ALA A 199 -17.73 21.87 -25.29
C ALA A 199 -17.37 20.37 -25.36
N ASN A 200 -16.34 20.00 -26.12
CA ASN A 200 -15.92 18.60 -26.28
C ASN A 200 -15.24 18.00 -25.04
N LEU A 201 -14.56 18.83 -24.25
CA LEU A 201 -13.84 18.42 -23.04
C LEU A 201 -14.67 18.58 -21.77
N LYS A 202 -15.81 19.28 -21.84
CA LYS A 202 -16.71 19.46 -20.69
C LYS A 202 -17.10 18.08 -20.12
N PRO A 203 -16.86 17.82 -18.83
CA PRO A 203 -17.28 16.58 -18.21
C PRO A 203 -18.80 16.40 -18.29
N SER A 204 -19.26 15.14 -18.32
CA SER A 204 -20.70 14.85 -18.37
C SER A 204 -21.43 15.33 -17.11
N GLU A 205 -22.74 15.52 -17.20
CA GLU A 205 -23.55 15.88 -16.03
C GLU A 205 -23.43 14.84 -14.92
N GLU A 206 -23.36 13.55 -15.25
CA GLU A 206 -23.12 12.47 -14.31
C GLU A 206 -21.75 12.58 -13.63
N GLN A 207 -20.70 12.91 -14.40
CA GLN A 207 -19.38 13.14 -13.83
C GLN A 207 -19.35 14.37 -12.92
N LEU A 208 -20.18 15.39 -13.18
CA LEU A 208 -20.28 16.59 -12.35
C LEU A 208 -21.34 16.48 -11.24
N ALA A 209 -22.15 15.43 -11.25
CA ALA A 209 -23.24 15.26 -10.30
C ALA A 209 -22.69 15.15 -8.89
N VAL A 210 -23.16 16.04 -8.02
CA VAL A 210 -22.96 15.91 -6.58
C VAL A 210 -24.06 14.97 -6.09
N VAL A 211 -23.69 13.75 -5.70
CA VAL A 211 -24.60 12.85 -5.00
C VAL A 211 -24.86 13.46 -3.62
N ASP A 212 -26.10 13.90 -3.37
CA ASP A 212 -26.49 14.39 -2.05
C ASP A 212 -26.65 13.22 -1.09
N ASP A 213 -25.55 12.86 -0.46
CA ASP A 213 -25.45 11.82 0.55
C ASP A 213 -25.84 12.30 1.96
N THR A 214 -26.48 13.48 2.07
CA THR A 214 -26.87 14.07 3.37
C THR A 214 -28.28 13.71 3.83
N ALA A 215 -29.16 13.25 2.93
CA ALA A 215 -30.62 13.23 3.16
C ALA A 215 -31.16 12.11 4.09
N ASN A 216 -30.46 10.98 4.28
CA ASN A 216 -30.93 9.82 5.08
C ASN A 216 -29.95 9.41 6.20
N LEU A 217 -29.17 10.37 6.71
CA LEU A 217 -28.16 10.11 7.72
C LEU A 217 -28.70 10.21 9.16
N ASP A 218 -28.29 9.28 10.00
CA ASP A 218 -28.44 9.37 11.46
C ASP A 218 -27.38 10.33 12.03
N HIS A 219 -27.56 11.64 11.79
CA HIS A 219 -26.61 12.68 12.23
C HIS A 219 -26.38 12.63 13.75
N ALA A 220 -27.45 12.42 14.52
CA ALA A 220 -27.36 12.35 15.97
C ALA A 220 -26.55 11.13 16.44
N GLY A 221 -26.78 9.97 15.84
CA GLY A 221 -26.05 8.74 16.14
C GLY A 221 -24.57 8.80 15.74
N ILE A 222 -24.23 9.51 14.65
CA ILE A 222 -22.83 9.72 14.25
C ILE A 222 -22.13 10.64 15.26
N ILE A 223 -22.67 11.84 15.49
CA ILE A 223 -22.03 12.86 16.36
C ILE A 223 -21.85 12.33 17.79
N SER A 224 -22.85 11.63 18.34
CA SER A 224 -22.80 11.13 19.72
C SER A 224 -21.80 9.98 19.94
N LYS A 225 -21.29 9.35 18.88
CA LYS A 225 -20.38 8.20 18.95
C LYS A 225 -18.94 8.52 18.53
N LEU A 226 -18.62 9.79 18.23
CA LEU A 226 -17.26 10.20 17.88
C LEU A 226 -16.32 10.00 19.07
N THR A 227 -15.16 9.39 18.80
CA THR A 227 -14.14 8.99 19.79
C THR A 227 -12.82 9.72 19.59
N ALA A 228 -11.84 9.47 20.45
CA ALA A 228 -10.46 9.94 20.24
C ALA A 228 -9.87 9.44 18.90
N ASN A 229 -10.20 8.21 18.49
CA ASN A 229 -9.77 7.71 17.17
C ASN A 229 -10.41 8.53 16.04
N ASP A 230 -11.66 8.92 16.17
CA ASP A 230 -12.34 9.79 15.19
C ASP A 230 -11.75 11.21 15.16
N PHE A 231 -11.19 11.69 16.27
CA PHE A 231 -10.41 12.92 16.31
C PHE A 231 -9.09 12.78 15.53
N ASP A 232 -8.37 11.68 15.70
CA ASP A 232 -7.12 11.41 14.97
C ASP A 232 -7.33 11.19 13.47
N GLU A 233 -8.42 10.51 13.10
CA GLU A 233 -8.86 10.41 11.70
C GLU A 233 -9.25 11.79 11.15
N GLY A 234 -10.01 12.58 11.93
CA GLY A 234 -10.37 13.95 11.57
C GLY A 234 -9.16 14.85 11.36
N HIS A 235 -8.13 14.73 12.21
CA HIS A 235 -6.83 15.37 12.05
C HIS A 235 -6.17 14.95 10.74
N SER A 236 -6.10 13.65 10.49
CA SER A 236 -5.47 13.09 9.29
C SER A 236 -6.18 13.56 8.02
N ILE A 237 -7.51 13.59 8.01
CA ILE A 237 -8.29 14.08 6.87
C ILE A 237 -8.13 15.60 6.73
N TYR A 238 -8.15 16.37 7.81
CA TYR A 238 -7.94 17.82 7.76
C TYR A 238 -6.56 18.18 7.19
N HIS A 239 -5.51 17.50 7.64
CA HIS A 239 -4.14 17.68 7.14
C HIS A 239 -3.91 17.00 5.78
N GLY A 240 -4.83 16.15 5.33
CA GLY A 240 -4.82 15.60 3.97
C GLY A 240 -5.44 16.56 2.96
N TYR A 241 -6.51 17.26 3.33
CA TYR A 241 -7.35 17.96 2.35
C TYR A 241 -7.69 19.43 2.68
N CYS A 242 -7.71 19.83 3.95
CA CYS A 242 -8.23 21.14 4.37
C CYS A 242 -7.13 22.16 4.70
N PHE A 243 -5.99 21.70 5.23
CA PHE A 243 -4.96 22.59 5.78
C PHE A 243 -4.32 23.51 4.73
N ASN A 244 -4.21 23.07 3.47
CA ASN A 244 -3.64 23.89 2.38
C ASN A 244 -4.38 25.23 2.20
N CYS A 245 -5.67 25.28 2.56
CA CYS A 245 -6.49 26.48 2.47
C CYS A 245 -6.60 27.19 3.83
N HIS A 246 -6.73 26.41 4.90
CA HIS A 246 -7.07 26.91 6.24
C HIS A 246 -5.87 27.08 7.19
N GLY A 247 -4.66 26.72 6.75
CA GLY A 247 -3.46 26.65 7.58
C GLY A 247 -3.39 25.35 8.38
N SER A 248 -2.18 24.89 8.72
CA SER A 248 -2.00 23.71 9.58
C SER A 248 -2.52 23.91 11.01
N ASP A 249 -2.61 25.17 11.46
CA ASP A 249 -3.11 25.58 12.77
C ASP A 249 -4.59 25.99 12.78
N GLY A 250 -5.25 25.94 11.60
CA GLY A 250 -6.63 26.38 11.38
C GLY A 250 -6.90 27.86 11.64
N ASN A 251 -5.88 28.66 11.95
CA ASN A 251 -6.00 30.05 12.41
C ASN A 251 -5.19 31.03 11.55
N THR A 252 -4.22 30.53 10.81
CA THR A 252 -3.40 31.27 9.87
C THR A 252 -3.69 30.79 8.44
N PRO A 253 -4.88 31.11 7.89
CA PRO A 253 -5.30 30.59 6.60
C PRO A 253 -4.37 31.05 5.47
N SER A 254 -3.98 30.11 4.60
CA SER A 254 -3.19 30.38 3.41
C SER A 254 -4.01 31.07 2.32
N LEU A 255 -5.34 30.86 2.30
CA LEU A 255 -6.25 31.59 1.43
C LEU A 255 -6.86 32.80 2.14
N PRO A 256 -6.77 34.02 1.57
CA PRO A 256 -7.36 35.23 2.17
C PRO A 256 -8.86 35.16 2.43
N THR A 257 -9.58 34.31 1.70
CA THR A 257 -11.02 34.09 1.83
C THR A 257 -11.40 33.04 2.87
N ALA A 258 -10.45 32.18 3.28
CA ALA A 258 -10.68 31.19 4.33
C ALA A 258 -10.74 31.88 5.70
N ARG A 259 -11.55 31.32 6.61
CA ARG A 259 -11.74 31.86 7.95
C ARG A 259 -10.81 31.18 8.94
N ALA A 260 -10.27 31.96 9.87
CA ALA A 260 -9.55 31.45 11.03
C ALA A 260 -10.56 30.84 12.03
N PHE A 261 -10.53 29.52 12.19
CA PHE A 261 -11.52 28.77 12.96
C PHE A 261 -11.54 29.13 14.44
N GLY A 262 -10.42 29.54 15.02
CA GLY A 262 -10.34 29.87 16.45
C GLY A 262 -10.73 31.31 16.79
N THR A 263 -10.77 32.23 15.82
CA THR A 263 -10.89 33.67 16.13
C THR A 263 -11.94 34.41 15.31
N GLN A 264 -12.35 33.88 14.15
CA GLN A 264 -13.31 34.54 13.27
C GLN A 264 -14.67 33.85 13.28
N LYS A 265 -15.72 34.65 13.02
CA LYS A 265 -17.09 34.16 12.90
C LYS A 265 -17.28 33.33 11.63
N LEU A 266 -17.85 32.11 11.76
CA LEU A 266 -18.14 31.25 10.62
C LEU A 266 -19.41 31.71 9.90
N ARG A 267 -19.30 31.97 8.59
CA ARG A 267 -20.38 32.58 7.79
C ARG A 267 -21.57 31.65 7.56
N PHE A 268 -21.33 30.34 7.49
CA PHE A 268 -22.33 29.33 7.12
C PHE A 268 -22.79 28.48 8.31
N GLY A 269 -22.54 28.96 9.52
CA GLY A 269 -22.87 28.28 10.76
C GLY A 269 -21.65 27.58 11.39
N SER A 270 -21.67 27.55 12.72
CA SER A 270 -20.57 27.01 13.52
C SER A 270 -20.90 25.68 14.18
N ASP A 271 -22.15 25.21 14.15
CA ASP A 271 -22.55 23.94 14.76
C ASP A 271 -22.14 22.72 13.92
N PRO A 272 -21.99 21.51 14.53
CA PRO A 272 -21.49 20.34 13.82
C PRO A 272 -22.23 20.01 12.52
N TYR A 273 -23.55 20.08 12.52
CA TYR A 273 -24.38 19.79 11.36
C TYR A 273 -24.21 20.83 10.25
N ARG A 274 -24.19 22.14 10.57
CA ARG A 274 -23.95 23.17 9.55
C ARG A 274 -22.53 23.17 8.99
N MET A 275 -21.53 22.87 9.83
CA MET A 275 -20.16 22.65 9.36
C MET A 275 -20.10 21.43 8.44
N PHE A 276 -20.79 20.33 8.79
CA PHE A 276 -20.94 19.16 7.93
C PHE A 276 -21.57 19.54 6.58
N LEU A 277 -22.69 20.28 6.56
CA LEU A 277 -23.30 20.73 5.31
C LEU A 277 -22.38 21.63 4.47
N THR A 278 -21.53 22.44 5.13
CA THR A 278 -20.52 23.26 4.44
C THR A 278 -19.48 22.37 3.76
N LEU A 279 -19.02 21.29 4.43
CA LEU A 279 -18.16 20.29 3.80
C LEU A 279 -18.91 19.52 2.71
N SER A 280 -20.18 19.22 2.87
CA SER A 280 -20.94 18.40 1.93
C SER A 280 -21.29 19.12 0.63
N HIS A 281 -21.68 20.40 0.72
CA HIS A 281 -22.19 21.15 -0.43
C HIS A 281 -21.18 22.17 -0.96
N GLY A 282 -20.12 22.46 -0.20
CA GLY A 282 -19.27 23.62 -0.45
C GLY A 282 -20.02 24.93 -0.16
N ASN A 283 -19.27 26.03 0.00
CA ASN A 283 -19.85 27.37 0.15
C ASN A 283 -18.80 28.45 -0.16
N GLY A 284 -19.18 29.49 -0.91
CA GLY A 284 -18.26 30.53 -1.35
C GLY A 284 -17.20 29.98 -2.31
N LEU A 285 -15.92 30.16 -2.00
CA LEU A 285 -14.79 29.58 -2.76
C LEU A 285 -14.37 28.19 -2.25
N MET A 286 -15.07 27.63 -1.27
CA MET A 286 -14.79 26.29 -0.75
C MET A 286 -15.62 25.26 -1.51
N ALA A 287 -14.96 24.37 -2.25
CA ALA A 287 -15.63 23.25 -2.93
C ALA A 287 -16.18 22.21 -1.95
N PRO A 288 -17.21 21.45 -2.35
CA PRO A 288 -17.68 20.30 -1.57
C PRO A 288 -16.60 19.21 -1.45
N MET A 289 -16.50 18.64 -0.26
CA MET A 289 -15.70 17.47 0.08
C MET A 289 -16.44 16.17 -0.24
N SER A 290 -16.99 16.06 -1.45
CA SER A 290 -17.86 14.94 -1.87
C SER A 290 -17.15 13.60 -2.05
N HIS A 291 -15.81 13.59 -2.01
CA HIS A 291 -15.00 12.37 -2.00
C HIS A 291 -14.91 11.72 -0.61
N LEU A 292 -15.26 12.46 0.46
CA LEU A 292 -15.31 11.94 1.82
C LEU A 292 -16.70 11.37 2.10
N THR A 293 -16.75 10.23 2.79
CA THR A 293 -18.00 9.69 3.33
C THR A 293 -18.61 10.68 4.34
N PRO A 294 -19.92 10.58 4.62
CA PRO A 294 -20.53 11.41 5.63
C PRO A 294 -19.88 11.30 7.02
N LYS A 295 -19.45 10.09 7.41
CA LYS A 295 -18.73 9.90 8.69
C LYS A 295 -17.40 10.66 8.70
N GLU A 296 -16.62 10.59 7.63
CA GLU A 296 -15.32 11.28 7.52
C GLU A 296 -15.46 12.80 7.58
N ARG A 297 -16.48 13.37 6.95
CA ARG A 297 -16.78 14.81 7.08
C ARG A 297 -17.09 15.18 8.53
N TYR A 298 -17.81 14.34 9.28
CA TYR A 298 -18.02 14.55 10.70
C TYR A 298 -16.76 14.42 11.55
N GLN A 299 -15.83 13.54 11.19
CA GLN A 299 -14.52 13.43 11.84
C GLN A 299 -13.71 14.72 11.66
N VAL A 300 -13.69 15.31 10.45
CA VAL A 300 -13.06 16.62 10.21
C VAL A 300 -13.72 17.72 11.05
N VAL A 301 -15.05 17.76 11.08
CA VAL A 301 -15.79 18.72 11.91
C VAL A 301 -15.44 18.56 13.38
N HIS A 302 -15.35 17.32 13.88
CA HIS A 302 -14.96 17.02 15.24
C HIS A 302 -13.57 17.56 15.56
N TYR A 303 -12.59 17.26 14.70
CA TYR A 303 -11.22 17.75 14.86
C TYR A 303 -11.16 19.29 14.86
N VAL A 304 -11.74 19.96 13.87
CA VAL A 304 -11.73 21.44 13.78
C VAL A 304 -12.36 22.08 15.03
N ARG A 305 -13.49 21.54 15.49
CA ARG A 305 -14.18 22.04 16.67
C ARG A 305 -13.34 21.86 17.93
N GLU A 306 -12.80 20.68 18.16
CA GLU A 306 -12.05 20.37 19.37
C GLU A 306 -10.65 21.00 19.39
N ALA A 307 -9.93 20.98 18.26
CA ALA A 307 -8.55 21.46 18.17
C ALA A 307 -8.46 22.98 18.03
N PHE A 308 -9.33 23.61 17.23
CA PHE A 308 -9.18 25.02 16.85
C PHE A 308 -10.26 25.92 17.46
N MET A 309 -11.52 25.47 17.53
CA MET A 309 -12.60 26.32 18.01
C MET A 309 -12.71 26.32 19.54
N LYS A 310 -12.64 25.15 20.18
CA LYS A 310 -12.78 25.01 21.64
C LYS A 310 -11.84 25.90 22.46
N PRO A 311 -10.55 26.10 22.07
CA PRO A 311 -9.65 26.94 22.85
C PRO A 311 -10.00 28.43 22.86
N SER A 312 -10.63 28.96 21.80
CA SER A 312 -10.69 30.42 21.62
C SER A 312 -11.89 30.97 20.85
N ASN A 313 -12.68 30.16 20.14
CA ASN A 313 -13.79 30.67 19.32
C ASN A 313 -15.07 30.86 20.15
N PRO A 314 -15.67 32.06 20.18
CA PRO A 314 -16.88 32.34 20.95
C PRO A 314 -18.16 31.64 20.43
N GLU A 315 -18.13 31.07 19.22
CA GLU A 315 -19.23 30.28 18.64
C GLU A 315 -19.14 28.78 18.95
N TYR A 316 -18.11 28.33 19.68
CA TYR A 316 -18.02 26.94 20.15
C TYR A 316 -19.02 26.66 21.28
N PHE A 317 -19.57 25.44 21.30
CA PHE A 317 -20.41 24.93 22.37
C PHE A 317 -20.28 23.40 22.48
N ASP A 318 -20.48 22.84 23.67
CA ASP A 318 -20.55 21.39 23.86
C ASP A 318 -21.86 20.83 23.29
N VAL A 319 -21.78 19.74 22.54
CA VAL A 319 -22.96 19.09 21.95
C VAL A 319 -23.87 18.54 23.05
N THR A 320 -25.13 18.98 23.08
CA THR A 320 -26.12 18.55 24.09
C THR A 320 -27.16 17.59 23.52
N SER A 321 -27.86 16.87 24.40
CA SER A 321 -28.98 16.00 24.01
C SER A 321 -30.10 16.76 23.28
N GLU A 322 -30.36 18.02 23.65
CA GLU A 322 -31.34 18.88 22.99
C GLU A 322 -30.91 19.24 21.56
N TYR A 323 -29.62 19.51 21.34
CA TYR A 323 -29.08 19.72 19.99
C TYR A 323 -29.25 18.47 19.14
N LEU A 324 -28.85 17.30 19.66
CA LEU A 324 -28.96 16.02 18.95
C LEU A 324 -30.41 15.67 18.60
N ALA A 325 -31.37 15.95 19.49
CA ALA A 325 -32.79 15.73 19.24
C ALA A 325 -33.37 16.67 18.16
N GLY A 326 -32.72 17.80 17.89
CA GLY A 326 -33.12 18.77 16.87
C GLY A 326 -32.55 18.50 15.47
N LEU A 327 -31.71 17.47 15.31
CA LEU A 327 -31.11 17.11 14.03
C LEU A 327 -32.09 16.34 13.12
N PRO A 328 -31.89 16.37 11.80
CA PRO A 328 -32.68 15.54 10.89
C PRO A 328 -32.57 14.05 11.24
N LEU A 329 -33.68 13.34 11.07
CA LEU A 329 -33.75 11.90 11.30
C LEU A 329 -33.25 11.14 10.06
N GLY A 330 -32.52 10.06 10.29
CA GLY A 330 -32.09 9.13 9.26
C GLY A 330 -31.72 7.77 9.84
N THR A 331 -31.38 6.82 8.98
CA THR A 331 -31.03 5.45 9.39
C THR A 331 -29.61 5.05 9.02
N GLU A 332 -28.94 5.83 8.17
CA GLU A 332 -27.60 5.49 7.71
C GLU A 332 -26.53 6.09 8.64
N ASN A 333 -25.52 5.29 8.96
CA ASN A 333 -24.39 5.70 9.80
C ASN A 333 -23.30 6.48 9.02
N GLY A 334 -23.52 6.74 7.73
CA GLY A 334 -22.59 7.51 6.90
C GLY A 334 -21.29 6.80 6.53
N THR A 335 -21.22 5.47 6.64
CA THR A 335 -19.99 4.68 6.35
C THR A 335 -20.03 3.93 5.03
N LYS A 336 -21.08 4.09 4.21
CA LYS A 336 -21.23 3.32 2.98
C LYS A 336 -20.23 3.82 1.93
N ILE A 337 -19.51 2.89 1.32
CA ILE A 337 -18.68 3.09 0.14
C ILE A 337 -19.47 2.51 -1.04
N ALA A 338 -19.41 3.13 -2.22
CA ALA A 338 -20.05 2.60 -3.42
C ALA A 338 -19.48 1.20 -3.74
N ASP A 339 -20.35 0.19 -3.73
CA ASP A 339 -19.99 -1.19 -4.08
C ASP A 339 -20.08 -1.35 -5.60
N VAL A 340 -18.94 -1.22 -6.27
CA VAL A 340 -18.83 -1.42 -7.72
C VAL A 340 -18.45 -2.87 -7.98
N PRO A 341 -19.28 -3.66 -8.69
CA PRO A 341 -18.95 -5.04 -9.01
C PRO A 341 -17.62 -5.13 -9.76
N ARG A 342 -16.68 -5.90 -9.20
CA ARG A 342 -15.37 -6.19 -9.76
C ARG A 342 -15.34 -7.57 -10.39
N ASP A 343 -14.63 -7.71 -11.49
CA ASP A 343 -14.28 -9.02 -12.02
C ASP A 343 -13.17 -9.65 -11.18
N LEU A 344 -13.49 -10.74 -10.49
CA LEU A 344 -12.58 -11.49 -9.62
C LEU A 344 -11.89 -12.65 -10.35
N GLY A 345 -12.17 -12.83 -11.64
CA GLY A 345 -11.76 -13.99 -12.41
C GLY A 345 -12.71 -15.19 -12.22
N PRO A 346 -12.35 -16.34 -12.82
CA PRO A 346 -13.19 -17.54 -12.84
C PRO A 346 -13.19 -18.32 -11.52
N ALA A 347 -12.33 -17.96 -10.56
CA ALA A 347 -12.30 -18.51 -9.22
C ALA A 347 -11.69 -17.50 -8.24
N LEU A 348 -12.08 -17.56 -6.96
CA LEU A 348 -11.51 -16.73 -5.90
C LEU A 348 -10.97 -17.62 -4.77
N GLY A 349 -9.70 -17.45 -4.45
CA GLY A 349 -9.07 -17.95 -3.24
C GLY A 349 -9.37 -17.04 -2.04
N SER A 350 -9.86 -17.62 -0.95
CA SER A 350 -10.18 -16.88 0.28
C SER A 350 -10.33 -17.82 1.48
N GLN A 351 -10.59 -17.27 2.66
CA GLN A 351 -11.37 -17.94 3.70
C GLN A 351 -12.85 -17.99 3.30
N LEU A 352 -13.62 -18.94 3.84
CA LEU A 352 -15.08 -18.93 3.79
C LEU A 352 -15.59 -18.91 5.22
N ARG A 353 -16.22 -17.80 5.60
CA ARG A 353 -16.59 -17.50 6.99
C ARG A 353 -15.36 -17.66 7.91
N ARG A 354 -15.55 -18.18 9.13
CA ARG A 354 -14.46 -18.53 10.05
C ARG A 354 -14.20 -20.03 10.11
N GLU A 355 -15.02 -20.85 9.45
CA GLU A 355 -14.88 -22.31 9.53
C GLU A 355 -13.84 -22.85 8.55
N PHE A 356 -13.66 -22.22 7.38
CA PHE A 356 -12.72 -22.67 6.37
C PHE A 356 -11.68 -21.58 6.10
N SER A 357 -10.41 -21.88 6.39
CA SER A 357 -9.33 -20.91 6.30
C SER A 357 -8.71 -20.79 4.90
N SER A 358 -8.82 -21.83 4.07
CA SER A 358 -8.30 -21.87 2.70
C SER A 358 -9.29 -22.59 1.78
N VAL A 359 -10.00 -21.81 0.95
CA VAL A 359 -10.94 -22.32 -0.03
C VAL A 359 -10.69 -21.74 -1.41
N LEU A 360 -11.14 -22.46 -2.44
CA LEU A 360 -11.33 -21.93 -3.79
C LEU A 360 -12.82 -21.95 -4.12
N THR A 361 -13.37 -20.76 -4.37
CA THR A 361 -14.80 -20.58 -4.69
C THR A 361 -14.98 -20.27 -6.17
N ILE A 362 -15.87 -21.00 -6.84
CA ILE A 362 -16.04 -21.01 -8.29
C ILE A 362 -17.50 -20.65 -8.63
N PRO A 363 -17.77 -19.57 -9.40
CA PRO A 363 -19.08 -19.29 -9.96
C PRO A 363 -19.35 -20.20 -11.17
N LEU A 364 -20.53 -20.82 -11.20
CA LEU A 364 -20.94 -21.77 -12.24
C LEU A 364 -22.07 -21.24 -13.14
N GLY A 365 -22.30 -19.91 -13.18
CA GLY A 365 -23.31 -19.27 -14.05
C GLY A 365 -24.77 -19.43 -13.57
N GLY A 366 -24.98 -19.84 -12.32
CA GLY A 366 -26.30 -20.03 -11.70
C GLY A 366 -26.22 -20.65 -10.30
N LEU A 367 -25.09 -21.27 -9.99
CA LEU A 367 -24.68 -21.74 -8.67
C LEU A 367 -23.29 -21.24 -8.36
N THR A 368 -22.92 -21.32 -7.09
CA THR A 368 -21.55 -21.16 -6.63
C THR A 368 -21.17 -22.36 -5.80
N ILE A 369 -19.95 -22.87 -6.00
CA ILE A 369 -19.37 -23.99 -5.25
C ILE A 369 -18.03 -23.58 -4.66
N SER A 370 -17.72 -24.06 -3.47
CA SER A 370 -16.47 -23.80 -2.78
C SER A 370 -15.83 -25.10 -2.31
N TYR A 371 -14.51 -25.23 -2.48
CA TYR A 371 -13.72 -26.38 -2.06
C TYR A 371 -12.69 -25.96 -1.02
N ASP A 372 -12.59 -26.70 0.08
CA ASP A 372 -11.47 -26.61 1.00
C ASP A 372 -10.21 -27.18 0.33
N LEU A 373 -9.20 -26.33 0.12
CA LEU A 373 -7.99 -26.68 -0.62
C LEU A 373 -7.05 -27.59 0.16
N HIS A 374 -7.26 -27.74 1.47
CA HIS A 374 -6.48 -28.63 2.33
C HIS A 374 -7.03 -30.03 2.43
N SER A 375 -8.27 -30.26 1.98
CA SER A 375 -8.90 -31.59 2.01
C SER A 375 -9.57 -31.99 0.68
N MET A 376 -9.75 -31.04 -0.23
CA MET A 376 -10.60 -31.14 -1.43
C MET A 376 -12.06 -31.53 -1.15
N ASN A 377 -12.51 -31.36 0.09
CA ASN A 377 -13.92 -31.48 0.43
C ASN A 377 -14.66 -30.21 -0.02
N GLN A 378 -15.92 -30.36 -0.41
CA GLN A 378 -16.76 -29.20 -0.67
C GLN A 378 -17.04 -28.44 0.64
N ALA A 379 -16.58 -27.19 0.71
CA ALA A 379 -16.80 -26.27 1.82
C ALA A 379 -18.22 -25.67 1.79
N GLY A 380 -18.80 -25.51 0.60
CA GLY A 380 -20.17 -25.02 0.43
C GLY A 380 -20.67 -25.09 -1.01
N ILE A 381 -21.99 -25.05 -1.17
CA ILE A 381 -22.66 -24.88 -2.46
C ILE A 381 -23.97 -24.13 -2.25
N TRP A 382 -24.22 -23.09 -3.05
CA TRP A 382 -25.39 -22.22 -2.89
C TRP A 382 -25.88 -21.66 -4.22
N ASN A 383 -27.12 -21.17 -4.23
CA ASN A 383 -27.70 -20.39 -5.31
C ASN A 383 -27.88 -18.92 -4.89
N GLY A 384 -28.12 -18.01 -5.83
CA GLY A 384 -28.47 -16.62 -5.52
C GLY A 384 -27.29 -15.65 -5.35
N GLY A 385 -26.15 -15.93 -5.99
CA GLY A 385 -25.00 -15.01 -6.04
C GLY A 385 -23.65 -15.71 -5.86
N PHE A 386 -22.56 -14.93 -5.92
CA PHE A 386 -21.19 -15.42 -5.72
C PHE A 386 -20.81 -15.38 -4.24
N LEU A 387 -20.20 -14.30 -3.77
CA LEU A 387 -19.82 -14.09 -2.38
C LEU A 387 -20.26 -12.69 -1.93
N ASP A 388 -20.67 -12.56 -0.67
CA ASP A 388 -20.72 -11.28 0.01
C ASP A 388 -19.30 -10.93 0.47
N LEU A 389 -18.75 -9.90 -0.17
CA LEU A 389 -17.39 -9.40 0.03
C LEU A 389 -17.38 -8.00 0.66
N THR A 390 -18.55 -7.47 1.05
CA THR A 390 -18.72 -6.07 1.49
C THR A 390 -17.90 -5.69 2.73
N GLN A 391 -17.46 -6.69 3.51
CA GLN A 391 -16.63 -6.52 4.70
C GLN A 391 -15.16 -6.87 4.47
N THR A 392 -14.80 -7.32 3.27
CA THR A 392 -13.46 -7.84 2.95
C THR A 392 -12.61 -6.78 2.25
N GLN A 393 -11.35 -7.11 2.01
CA GLN A 393 -10.42 -6.30 1.22
C GLN A 393 -10.89 -6.02 -0.21
N HIS A 394 -11.87 -6.75 -0.74
CA HIS A 394 -12.35 -6.48 -2.08
C HIS A 394 -13.19 -5.19 -2.16
N VAL A 395 -13.72 -4.70 -1.04
CA VAL A 395 -14.60 -3.52 -0.98
C VAL A 395 -14.14 -2.49 0.06
N ARG A 396 -13.43 -2.92 1.12
CA ARG A 396 -12.96 -2.04 2.20
C ARG A 396 -11.45 -1.99 2.28
N ASP A 397 -10.90 -0.82 2.58
CA ASP A 397 -9.47 -0.59 2.77
C ASP A 397 -8.85 -1.61 3.74
N ARG A 398 -9.41 -1.71 4.96
CA ARG A 398 -8.89 -2.61 6.01
C ARG A 398 -9.36 -4.06 5.93
N GLY A 399 -10.48 -4.31 5.24
CA GLY A 399 -10.99 -5.67 4.99
C GLY A 399 -11.19 -6.57 6.21
N GLU A 400 -11.76 -6.06 7.30
CA GLU A 400 -11.76 -6.75 8.62
C GLU A 400 -12.74 -7.94 8.75
N GLY A 401 -13.54 -8.20 7.71
CA GLY A 401 -14.53 -9.28 7.67
C GLY A 401 -14.03 -10.58 7.06
N THR A 402 -15.00 -11.42 6.69
CA THR A 402 -14.77 -12.71 6.02
C THR A 402 -15.61 -12.77 4.74
N ALA A 403 -15.15 -13.52 3.73
CA ALA A 403 -16.01 -13.82 2.59
C ALA A 403 -17.13 -14.78 3.05
N ASN A 404 -18.37 -14.46 2.70
CA ASN A 404 -19.54 -15.25 3.07
C ASN A 404 -20.35 -15.62 1.82
N PRO A 405 -21.10 -16.73 1.82
CA PRO A 405 -22.06 -16.99 0.74
C PRO A 405 -23.06 -15.84 0.61
N GLN A 406 -23.23 -15.31 -0.60
CA GLN A 406 -24.21 -14.25 -0.86
C GLN A 406 -25.66 -14.77 -0.79
N GLY A 407 -25.86 -16.04 -1.15
CA GLY A 407 -27.18 -16.63 -1.32
C GLY A 407 -27.44 -17.84 -0.41
N THR A 408 -28.38 -18.70 -0.81
CA THR A 408 -28.91 -19.77 0.06
C THR A 408 -28.18 -21.08 -0.17
N GLU A 409 -27.65 -21.68 0.91
CA GLU A 409 -26.98 -22.98 0.84
C GLU A 409 -27.93 -24.12 0.45
N ILE A 410 -27.43 -25.00 -0.41
CA ILE A 410 -28.17 -26.17 -0.89
C ILE A 410 -27.79 -27.37 -0.04
N ASN A 411 -28.45 -27.51 1.10
CA ASN A 411 -28.16 -28.57 2.09
C ASN A 411 -28.22 -30.00 1.51
N ALA A 412 -29.12 -30.24 0.56
CA ALA A 412 -29.22 -31.53 -0.13
C ALA A 412 -27.92 -31.90 -0.88
N MET A 413 -27.12 -30.90 -1.25
CA MET A 413 -25.85 -31.03 -1.96
C MET A 413 -24.66 -30.66 -1.08
N ALA A 414 -24.80 -30.64 0.25
CA ALA A 414 -23.72 -30.23 1.16
C ALA A 414 -22.52 -31.19 1.17
N ARG A 415 -22.65 -32.43 0.67
CA ARG A 415 -21.60 -33.44 0.71
C ARG A 415 -20.94 -33.66 -0.65
N TRP A 416 -19.61 -33.60 -0.63
CA TRP A 416 -18.70 -34.06 -1.66
C TRP A 416 -17.34 -34.23 -0.96
N GLN A 417 -17.10 -35.43 -0.43
CA GLN A 417 -15.97 -35.70 0.45
C GLN A 417 -15.31 -37.03 0.11
N TRP A 418 -14.01 -37.00 -0.12
CA TRP A 418 -13.22 -38.19 -0.40
C TRP A 418 -12.94 -38.99 0.87
N GLY A 419 -12.97 -40.31 0.74
CA GLY A 419 -12.43 -41.24 1.73
C GLY A 419 -10.95 -41.50 1.50
N HIS A 420 -10.28 -41.99 2.55
CA HIS A 420 -8.85 -42.31 2.52
C HIS A 420 -8.63 -43.73 3.02
N ASP A 421 -7.71 -44.43 2.37
CA ASP A 421 -7.42 -45.85 2.59
C ASP A 421 -8.70 -46.72 2.54
N GLY A 422 -9.61 -46.38 1.62
CA GLY A 422 -10.85 -47.13 1.36
C GLY A 422 -11.99 -46.92 2.36
N THR A 423 -11.86 -45.98 3.31
CA THR A 423 -12.86 -45.66 4.32
C THR A 423 -13.15 -44.16 4.43
N LEU A 424 -14.38 -43.81 4.84
CA LEU A 424 -14.74 -42.43 5.23
C LEU A 424 -14.39 -42.13 6.69
N ASP A 425 -14.15 -43.16 7.50
CA ASP A 425 -13.85 -43.06 8.93
C ASP A 425 -12.36 -43.29 9.18
N TYR A 426 -11.50 -42.51 8.51
CA TYR A 426 -10.05 -42.54 8.70
C TYR A 426 -9.63 -41.78 9.97
N PRO A 427 -8.47 -42.12 10.59
CA PRO A 427 -7.99 -41.44 11.79
C PRO A 427 -7.73 -39.94 11.53
N ARG A 428 -8.18 -39.08 12.45
CA ARG A 428 -8.01 -37.62 12.37
C ARG A 428 -7.13 -37.01 13.45
N LYS A 429 -6.62 -37.83 14.38
CA LYS A 429 -5.89 -37.38 15.57
C LYS A 429 -4.62 -36.57 15.24
N ASP A 430 -3.91 -36.97 14.19
CA ASP A 430 -2.61 -36.39 13.82
C ASP A 430 -2.71 -35.44 12.61
N LEU A 431 -3.93 -34.98 12.29
CA LEU A 431 -4.16 -34.01 11.22
C LEU A 431 -3.91 -32.59 11.74
N LEU A 432 -3.38 -31.75 10.85
CA LEU A 432 -3.29 -30.32 11.09
C LEU A 432 -4.72 -29.73 11.13
N PRO A 433 -5.11 -28.97 12.18
CA PRO A 433 -6.46 -28.43 12.29
C PRO A 433 -6.87 -27.50 11.12
N ARG A 434 -5.91 -26.75 10.58
CA ARG A 434 -6.10 -25.76 9.50
C ARG A 434 -5.04 -25.89 8.39
N GLY A 435 -4.47 -27.08 8.25
CA GLY A 435 -3.40 -27.39 7.30
C GLY A 435 -3.76 -28.49 6.31
N PRO A 436 -2.92 -28.73 5.30
CA PRO A 436 -3.16 -29.73 4.29
C PRO A 436 -3.17 -31.13 4.90
N MET A 437 -4.02 -31.99 4.35
CA MET A 437 -4.00 -33.42 4.63
C MET A 437 -2.65 -34.06 4.26
N PRO A 438 -2.26 -35.18 4.88
CA PRO A 438 -1.08 -35.91 4.48
C PRO A 438 -1.07 -36.25 2.98
N ILE A 439 0.03 -35.97 2.27
CA ILE A 439 0.19 -36.16 0.82
C ILE A 439 -0.20 -37.58 0.34
N LYS A 440 -0.01 -38.60 1.18
CA LYS A 440 -0.43 -39.98 0.87
C LYS A 440 -1.95 -40.13 0.64
N TRP A 441 -2.74 -39.23 1.22
CA TRP A 441 -4.20 -39.24 1.25
C TRP A 441 -4.79 -38.18 0.32
N MET A 442 -4.27 -36.95 0.35
CA MET A 442 -4.69 -35.89 -0.55
C MET A 442 -3.50 -34.95 -0.81
N ASP A 443 -3.28 -34.62 -2.08
CA ASP A 443 -2.30 -33.61 -2.50
C ASP A 443 -2.95 -32.72 -3.56
N TYR A 444 -3.08 -31.43 -3.28
CA TYR A 444 -3.67 -30.45 -4.20
C TYR A 444 -2.58 -29.79 -5.03
N HIS A 445 -2.66 -29.93 -6.35
CA HIS A 445 -1.64 -29.42 -7.26
C HIS A 445 -1.93 -28.00 -7.75
N GLY A 446 -3.19 -27.57 -7.71
CA GLY A 446 -3.63 -26.30 -8.30
C GLY A 446 -4.87 -26.44 -9.16
N TYR A 447 -5.13 -25.42 -9.97
CA TYR A 447 -6.25 -25.41 -10.90
C TYR A 447 -5.90 -24.78 -12.25
N TYR A 448 -6.55 -25.27 -13.29
CA TYR A 448 -6.46 -24.75 -14.64
C TYR A 448 -7.67 -23.89 -14.98
N VAL A 449 -7.46 -22.92 -15.85
CA VAL A 449 -8.48 -22.04 -16.40
C VAL A 449 -8.52 -22.19 -17.91
N SER A 450 -9.72 -22.36 -18.47
CA SER A 450 -9.95 -22.38 -19.91
C SER A 450 -11.25 -21.63 -20.20
N GLY A 451 -11.14 -20.33 -20.51
CA GLY A 451 -12.29 -19.42 -20.43
C GLY A 451 -12.85 -19.42 -19.01
N ASN A 452 -14.17 -19.51 -18.84
CA ASN A 452 -14.79 -19.57 -17.51
C ASN A 452 -14.78 -20.97 -16.87
N ALA A 453 -14.21 -21.98 -17.53
CA ALA A 453 -14.14 -23.33 -16.99
C ALA A 453 -12.91 -23.45 -16.07
N VAL A 454 -13.13 -24.00 -14.88
CA VAL A 454 -12.08 -24.31 -13.90
C VAL A 454 -11.91 -25.82 -13.81
N VAL A 455 -10.66 -26.29 -13.92
CA VAL A 455 -10.30 -27.70 -13.72
C VAL A 455 -9.38 -27.83 -12.52
N LEU A 456 -9.87 -28.46 -11.46
CA LEU A 456 -9.11 -28.77 -10.25
C LEU A 456 -8.18 -29.95 -10.53
N SER A 457 -6.92 -29.87 -10.07
CA SER A 457 -5.95 -30.95 -10.16
C SER A 457 -5.46 -31.34 -8.77
N TYR A 458 -5.64 -32.61 -8.42
CA TYR A 458 -5.24 -33.14 -7.13
C TYR A 458 -5.04 -34.66 -7.20
N THR A 459 -4.51 -35.25 -6.13
CA THR A 459 -4.56 -36.70 -5.92
C THR A 459 -5.42 -37.04 -4.72
N ILE A 460 -6.11 -38.17 -4.80
CA ILE A 460 -6.71 -38.83 -3.64
C ILE A 460 -6.08 -40.20 -3.55
N ASP A 461 -5.53 -40.51 -2.38
CA ASP A 461 -4.91 -41.79 -2.15
C ASP A 461 -3.78 -42.09 -3.17
N ARG A 462 -3.03 -41.06 -3.58
CA ARG A 462 -2.01 -41.05 -4.66
C ARG A 462 -2.53 -41.38 -6.07
N ARG A 463 -3.84 -41.36 -6.28
CA ARG A 463 -4.48 -41.50 -7.59
C ARG A 463 -4.86 -40.12 -8.10
N ALA A 464 -4.27 -39.71 -9.23
CA ALA A 464 -4.50 -38.38 -9.78
C ALA A 464 -5.91 -38.22 -10.36
N ILE A 465 -6.51 -37.06 -10.10
CA ILE A 465 -7.86 -36.68 -10.49
C ILE A 465 -7.81 -35.28 -11.10
N LEU A 466 -8.48 -35.13 -12.24
CA LEU A 466 -8.90 -33.83 -12.77
C LEU A 466 -10.41 -33.72 -12.60
N GLU A 467 -10.87 -32.59 -12.07
CA GLU A 467 -12.29 -32.35 -11.81
C GLU A 467 -12.75 -31.00 -12.39
N ALA A 468 -13.83 -31.02 -13.15
CA ALA A 468 -14.47 -29.83 -13.70
C ALA A 468 -15.96 -29.79 -13.30
N PRO A 469 -16.35 -28.98 -12.28
CA PRO A 469 -17.74 -28.80 -11.91
C PRO A 469 -18.46 -27.85 -12.88
N ARG A 470 -19.74 -28.13 -13.17
CA ARG A 470 -20.58 -27.26 -14.00
C ARG A 470 -22.05 -27.27 -13.56
N PHE A 471 -22.68 -26.10 -13.58
CA PHE A 471 -24.14 -26.03 -13.48
C PHE A 471 -24.77 -26.62 -14.74
N SER A 472 -25.75 -27.51 -14.58
CA SER A 472 -26.34 -28.29 -15.68
C SER A 472 -27.80 -27.92 -15.97
N GLY A 473 -28.31 -26.87 -15.32
CA GLY A 473 -29.73 -26.47 -15.34
C GLY A 473 -30.59 -27.31 -14.37
N ASP A 474 -31.86 -26.94 -14.22
CA ASP A 474 -32.88 -27.72 -13.49
C ASP A 474 -32.44 -28.21 -12.10
N ASN A 475 -31.86 -27.34 -11.27
CA ASN A 475 -31.34 -27.70 -9.94
C ASN A 475 -30.38 -28.91 -10.00
N SER A 476 -29.50 -28.94 -11.00
CA SER A 476 -28.49 -30.00 -11.19
C SER A 476 -27.08 -29.44 -11.37
N ILE A 477 -26.10 -30.09 -10.75
CA ILE A 477 -24.66 -29.88 -10.94
C ILE A 477 -24.04 -31.17 -11.50
N THR A 478 -23.12 -31.04 -12.44
CA THR A 478 -22.33 -32.16 -12.97
C THR A 478 -20.87 -31.96 -12.61
N HIS A 479 -20.26 -32.95 -11.99
CA HIS A 479 -18.81 -33.03 -11.80
C HIS A 479 -18.24 -33.96 -12.87
N SER A 480 -17.45 -33.40 -13.78
CA SER A 480 -16.76 -34.17 -14.81
C SER A 480 -15.38 -34.55 -14.27
N LEU A 481 -15.09 -35.85 -14.19
CA LEU A 481 -13.86 -36.39 -13.60
C LEU A 481 -13.05 -37.13 -14.65
N GLN A 482 -11.75 -36.85 -14.71
CA GLN A 482 -10.77 -37.75 -15.31
C GLN A 482 -9.93 -38.36 -14.20
N ILE A 483 -10.05 -39.67 -14.00
CA ILE A 483 -9.38 -40.40 -12.92
C ILE A 483 -8.29 -41.28 -13.53
N SER A 484 -7.06 -41.06 -13.12
CA SER A 484 -5.90 -41.83 -13.58
C SER A 484 -5.93 -43.28 -13.10
N PRO A 485 -5.09 -44.19 -13.64
CA PRO A 485 -4.89 -45.53 -13.08
C PRO A 485 -4.51 -45.48 -11.60
N GLY A 486 -4.95 -46.47 -10.81
CA GLY A 486 -4.62 -46.52 -9.39
C GLY A 486 -5.54 -47.41 -8.56
N ARG A 487 -5.43 -47.28 -7.23
CA ARG A 487 -6.24 -48.04 -6.24
C ARG A 487 -7.70 -47.59 -6.20
N SER A 488 -8.53 -48.37 -5.52
CA SER A 488 -9.95 -48.05 -5.32
C SER A 488 -10.13 -46.77 -4.50
N LEU A 489 -11.11 -45.96 -4.86
CA LEU A 489 -11.49 -44.73 -4.15
C LEU A 489 -12.91 -44.83 -3.59
N VAL A 490 -13.21 -44.00 -2.60
CA VAL A 490 -14.54 -43.86 -2.00
C VAL A 490 -14.90 -42.38 -1.95
N LEU A 491 -16.09 -42.02 -2.40
CA LEU A 491 -16.60 -40.65 -2.39
C LEU A 491 -17.95 -40.60 -1.65
N TRP A 492 -18.07 -39.72 -0.66
CA TRP A 492 -19.31 -39.45 0.09
C TRP A 492 -20.11 -38.34 -0.59
N LEU A 493 -21.35 -38.64 -0.95
CA LEU A 493 -22.19 -37.77 -1.79
C LEU A 493 -23.40 -37.18 -1.07
N ALA A 494 -23.94 -37.86 -0.05
CA ALA A 494 -25.09 -37.39 0.71
C ALA A 494 -25.28 -38.14 2.04
N ASP A 495 -26.10 -37.54 2.91
CA ASP A 495 -26.57 -38.11 4.17
C ASP A 495 -28.05 -38.53 4.08
N GLY A 496 -28.51 -39.30 5.07
CA GLY A 496 -29.93 -39.65 5.21
C GLY A 496 -30.44 -40.61 4.13
N PHE A 497 -29.56 -41.48 3.62
CA PHE A 497 -29.94 -42.55 2.70
C PHE A 497 -30.40 -43.80 3.48
N GLY A 498 -31.53 -43.71 4.17
CA GLY A 498 -32.13 -44.82 4.94
C GLY A 498 -32.93 -45.81 4.08
N THR A 499 -33.81 -46.61 4.72
CA THR A 499 -34.58 -47.71 4.09
C THR A 499 -35.52 -47.32 2.95
N GLU A 500 -35.91 -46.05 2.84
CA GLU A 500 -36.79 -45.54 1.78
C GLU A 500 -36.01 -45.08 0.52
N SER A 501 -34.68 -45.21 0.51
CA SER A 501 -33.83 -44.76 -0.60
C SER A 501 -33.80 -45.76 -1.75
N GLN A 502 -33.78 -45.25 -2.97
CA GLN A 502 -33.65 -46.07 -4.18
C GLN A 502 -32.18 -46.16 -4.59
N LEU A 503 -31.66 -47.38 -4.65
CA LEU A 503 -30.32 -47.70 -5.16
C LEU A 503 -30.50 -48.58 -6.40
N GLU A 504 -30.37 -47.98 -7.58
CA GLU A 504 -30.30 -48.72 -8.85
C GLU A 504 -28.84 -48.79 -9.33
N THR A 505 -28.58 -49.52 -10.41
CA THR A 505 -27.20 -49.66 -10.94
C THR A 505 -26.67 -48.31 -11.44
N ASP A 506 -27.53 -47.50 -12.05
CA ASP A 506 -27.15 -46.27 -12.75
C ASP A 506 -27.45 -44.99 -11.95
N PHE A 507 -28.27 -45.06 -10.90
CA PHE A 507 -28.61 -43.91 -10.07
C PHE A 507 -28.94 -44.26 -8.61
N ALA A 508 -28.81 -43.27 -7.73
CA ALA A 508 -29.24 -43.32 -6.34
C ALA A 508 -30.11 -42.10 -6.02
N ALA A 509 -31.21 -42.26 -5.30
CA ALA A 509 -32.09 -41.15 -4.93
C ALA A 509 -32.77 -41.33 -3.57
N ASN A 510 -32.98 -40.22 -2.86
CA ASN A 510 -33.83 -40.13 -1.68
C ASN A 510 -34.97 -39.10 -1.93
N LYS A 511 -35.64 -38.62 -0.88
CA LYS A 511 -36.77 -37.67 -1.01
C LYS A 511 -36.37 -36.32 -1.63
N ASN A 512 -35.15 -35.85 -1.41
CA ASN A 512 -34.75 -34.47 -1.71
C ASN A 512 -33.55 -34.37 -2.66
N ALA A 513 -32.85 -35.47 -2.92
CA ALA A 513 -31.62 -35.52 -3.71
C ALA A 513 -31.55 -36.76 -4.60
N GLY A 514 -30.99 -36.60 -5.79
CA GLY A 514 -30.75 -37.65 -6.77
C GLY A 514 -29.34 -37.57 -7.35
N PHE A 515 -28.76 -38.72 -7.65
CA PHE A 515 -27.37 -38.88 -8.09
C PHE A 515 -27.31 -39.88 -9.23
N ALA A 516 -26.54 -39.60 -10.27
CA ALA A 516 -26.25 -40.54 -11.35
C ALA A 516 -24.77 -40.49 -11.74
N VAL A 517 -24.24 -41.62 -12.20
CA VAL A 517 -22.87 -41.74 -12.72
C VAL A 517 -22.93 -42.18 -14.18
N ARG A 518 -22.12 -41.56 -15.03
CA ARG A 518 -22.11 -41.79 -16.50
C ARG A 518 -20.66 -41.85 -17.00
N GLY A 519 -20.44 -42.41 -18.18
CA GLY A 519 -19.09 -42.57 -18.77
C GLY A 519 -18.56 -44.00 -18.58
N ASP A 520 -17.29 -44.16 -18.18
CA ASP A 520 -16.71 -45.47 -17.88
C ASP A 520 -17.11 -45.96 -16.47
N THR A 521 -18.36 -46.41 -16.34
CA THR A 521 -18.96 -46.85 -15.07
C THR A 521 -18.61 -48.29 -14.67
N LYS A 522 -17.75 -48.99 -15.42
CA LYS A 522 -17.49 -50.42 -15.22
C LYS A 522 -16.95 -50.72 -13.82
N GLY A 523 -17.76 -51.39 -13.00
CA GLY A 523 -17.40 -51.81 -11.64
C GLY A 523 -17.58 -50.74 -10.56
N ILE A 524 -18.08 -49.55 -10.92
CA ILE A 524 -18.51 -48.53 -9.97
C ILE A 524 -19.78 -49.02 -9.26
N ARG A 525 -19.86 -48.79 -7.94
CA ARG A 525 -20.98 -49.25 -7.12
C ARG A 525 -21.44 -48.16 -6.15
N TRP A 526 -22.76 -48.05 -6.01
CA TRP A 526 -23.41 -47.29 -4.94
C TRP A 526 -23.45 -48.13 -3.66
N GLU A 527 -23.12 -47.51 -2.54
CA GLU A 527 -23.20 -48.13 -1.22
C GLU A 527 -23.80 -47.16 -0.21
N VAL A 528 -24.52 -47.70 0.77
CA VAL A 528 -24.96 -46.95 1.95
C VAL A 528 -24.36 -47.64 3.16
N ASP A 529 -23.70 -46.86 4.01
CA ASP A 529 -23.09 -47.41 5.22
C ASP A 529 -24.05 -47.41 6.42
N LYS A 530 -23.56 -47.88 7.57
CA LYS A 530 -24.35 -47.96 8.82
C LYS A 530 -24.75 -46.60 9.39
N LYS A 531 -24.15 -45.51 8.91
CA LYS A 531 -24.45 -44.12 9.30
C LYS A 531 -25.37 -43.45 8.27
N GLU A 532 -25.96 -44.22 7.36
CA GLU A 532 -26.85 -43.75 6.28
C GLU A 532 -26.16 -42.75 5.33
N ARG A 533 -24.85 -42.89 5.14
CA ARG A 533 -24.07 -42.09 4.18
C ARG A 533 -24.10 -42.77 2.81
N LEU A 534 -24.50 -42.04 1.76
CA LEU A 534 -24.39 -42.50 0.39
C LEU A 534 -22.94 -42.36 -0.10
N MET A 535 -22.38 -43.47 -0.56
CA MET A 535 -21.02 -43.59 -1.07
C MET A 535 -21.01 -44.08 -2.51
N LEU A 536 -20.08 -43.54 -3.30
CA LEU A 536 -19.71 -44.08 -4.60
C LEU A 536 -18.34 -44.76 -4.47
N ARG A 537 -18.28 -46.07 -4.71
CA ARG A 537 -17.02 -46.81 -4.80
C ARG A 537 -16.53 -46.86 -6.23
N ILE A 538 -15.33 -46.34 -6.45
CA ILE A 538 -14.65 -46.38 -7.74
C ILE A 538 -13.58 -47.48 -7.66
N PRO A 539 -13.62 -48.50 -8.53
CA PRO A 539 -12.72 -49.63 -8.44
C PRO A 539 -11.27 -49.23 -8.77
N ALA A 540 -10.34 -50.08 -8.34
CA ALA A 540 -8.97 -50.00 -8.84
C ALA A 540 -8.95 -50.26 -10.36
N ASP A 541 -8.08 -49.57 -11.08
CA ASP A 541 -7.97 -49.70 -12.54
C ASP A 541 -6.54 -49.41 -13.04
N GLN A 542 -6.22 -49.95 -14.21
CA GLN A 542 -5.00 -49.70 -14.98
C GLN A 542 -5.20 -48.69 -16.12
N ASN A 543 -6.44 -48.30 -16.41
CA ASN A 543 -6.76 -47.29 -17.43
C ASN A 543 -7.27 -45.98 -16.81
N VAL A 544 -7.16 -44.90 -17.59
CA VAL A 544 -7.81 -43.62 -17.28
C VAL A 544 -9.32 -43.78 -17.45
N ARG A 545 -10.10 -43.22 -16.53
CA ARG A 545 -11.56 -43.20 -16.56
C ARG A 545 -12.08 -41.78 -16.69
N ASP A 546 -12.96 -41.56 -17.66
CA ASP A 546 -13.76 -40.34 -17.76
C ASP A 546 -15.17 -40.61 -17.22
N LEU A 547 -15.59 -39.82 -16.24
CA LEU A 547 -16.86 -39.95 -15.55
C LEU A 547 -17.60 -38.62 -15.46
N ASP A 548 -18.92 -38.65 -15.62
CA ASP A 548 -19.79 -37.56 -15.15
C ASP A 548 -20.55 -38.03 -13.92
N ILE A 549 -20.47 -37.28 -12.83
CA ILE A 549 -21.33 -37.46 -11.65
C ILE A 549 -22.34 -36.32 -11.62
N VAL A 550 -23.60 -36.64 -11.88
CA VAL A 550 -24.73 -35.70 -11.88
C VAL A 550 -25.37 -35.72 -10.50
N ARG A 551 -25.54 -34.56 -9.87
CA ARG A 551 -26.18 -34.37 -8.57
C ARG A 551 -27.33 -33.39 -8.74
N THR A 552 -28.54 -33.78 -8.38
CA THR A 552 -29.77 -32.98 -8.55
C THR A 552 -30.54 -32.93 -7.25
N TRP A 553 -31.20 -31.79 -6.97
CA TRP A 553 -32.03 -31.62 -5.78
C TRP A 553 -33.41 -31.03 -6.11
N ILE A 554 -34.32 -31.11 -5.14
CA ILE A 554 -35.61 -30.43 -5.16
C ILE A 554 -35.71 -29.54 -3.93
N ASP A 555 -36.30 -28.35 -4.10
CA ASP A 555 -36.53 -27.41 -3.01
C ASP A 555 -37.63 -27.89 -2.07
N SER A 556 -37.50 -27.58 -0.77
CA SER A 556 -38.37 -28.10 0.29
C SER A 556 -39.85 -27.75 0.14
N SER A 557 -40.20 -26.76 -0.68
CA SER A 557 -41.58 -26.35 -0.99
C SER A 557 -42.31 -27.28 -1.98
N GLU A 558 -41.62 -28.19 -2.66
CA GLU A 558 -42.18 -29.04 -3.73
C GLU A 558 -42.28 -30.55 -3.35
N GLN A 559 -42.41 -30.85 -2.05
CA GLN A 559 -42.28 -32.21 -1.48
C GLN A 559 -43.35 -33.24 -1.92
N ALA A 560 -44.45 -32.83 -2.55
CA ALA A 560 -45.59 -33.72 -2.84
C ALA A 560 -45.37 -34.68 -4.05
N SER A 561 -44.32 -34.48 -4.87
CA SER A 561 -44.05 -35.30 -6.08
C SER A 561 -42.55 -35.55 -6.37
N SER A 562 -41.72 -35.57 -5.31
CA SER A 562 -40.27 -35.37 -5.40
C SER A 562 -39.48 -36.50 -6.08
N SER A 563 -39.78 -37.77 -5.78
CA SER A 563 -39.00 -38.91 -6.29
C SER A 563 -39.14 -39.11 -7.80
N GLU A 564 -40.36 -38.99 -8.34
CA GLU A 564 -40.62 -39.15 -9.78
C GLU A 564 -40.08 -37.97 -10.60
N LYS A 565 -40.00 -36.77 -9.99
CA LYS A 565 -39.38 -35.59 -10.60
C LYS A 565 -37.86 -35.75 -10.67
N LEU A 566 -37.21 -36.14 -9.57
CA LEU A 566 -35.78 -36.47 -9.55
C LEU A 566 -35.43 -37.56 -10.56
N LYS A 567 -36.22 -38.64 -10.62
CA LYS A 567 -36.02 -39.72 -11.58
C LYS A 567 -36.09 -39.23 -13.02
N ARG A 568 -37.09 -38.40 -13.35
CA ARG A 568 -37.21 -37.78 -14.68
C ARG A 568 -36.06 -36.83 -15.01
N GLN A 569 -35.59 -36.04 -14.04
CA GLN A 569 -34.41 -35.18 -14.22
C GLN A 569 -33.13 -36.00 -14.46
N LEU A 570 -32.91 -37.08 -13.69
CA LEU A 570 -31.76 -37.97 -13.90
C LEU A 570 -31.83 -38.70 -15.24
N GLN A 571 -33.02 -39.16 -15.64
CA GLN A 571 -33.25 -39.76 -16.96
C GLN A 571 -33.05 -38.76 -18.10
N SER A 572 -33.45 -37.50 -17.94
CA SER A 572 -33.18 -36.49 -18.99
C SER A 572 -31.68 -36.27 -19.14
N HIS A 573 -30.94 -36.22 -18.03
CA HIS A 573 -29.48 -36.11 -18.04
C HIS A 573 -28.80 -37.34 -18.65
N SER A 574 -29.33 -38.55 -18.45
CA SER A 574 -28.73 -39.77 -19.02
C SER A 574 -28.70 -39.78 -20.55
N THR A 575 -29.59 -39.01 -21.20
CA THR A 575 -29.65 -38.84 -22.67
C THR A 575 -28.78 -37.71 -23.22
N LYS A 576 -28.30 -36.76 -22.39
CA LYS A 576 -27.43 -35.65 -22.82
C LYS A 576 -26.04 -36.18 -23.21
N PRO A 577 -25.29 -35.59 -24.18
CA PRO A 577 -23.90 -35.97 -24.41
C PRO A 577 -23.04 -35.91 -23.13
N LEU A 578 -22.06 -36.80 -22.99
CA LEU A 578 -21.07 -36.72 -21.91
C LEU A 578 -20.33 -35.37 -21.98
N SER A 579 -19.93 -34.85 -20.83
CA SER A 579 -19.04 -33.70 -20.77
C SER A 579 -17.73 -33.99 -21.50
N SER A 580 -17.09 -32.94 -22.02
CA SER A 580 -15.71 -33.05 -22.48
C SER A 580 -14.83 -33.47 -21.30
N SER A 581 -13.96 -34.45 -21.51
CA SER A 581 -12.99 -34.87 -20.50
C SER A 581 -12.18 -33.67 -19.99
N PRO A 582 -12.04 -33.48 -18.67
CA PRO A 582 -11.29 -32.36 -18.09
C PRO A 582 -9.87 -32.20 -18.64
N GLY A 583 -9.20 -33.31 -18.99
CA GLY A 583 -7.85 -33.30 -19.57
C GLY A 583 -7.74 -32.49 -20.88
N LYS A 584 -8.85 -32.29 -21.61
CA LYS A 584 -8.87 -31.49 -22.84
C LYS A 584 -8.82 -29.99 -22.59
N LEU A 585 -9.12 -29.54 -21.37
CA LEU A 585 -9.16 -28.13 -20.99
C LEU A 585 -7.83 -27.63 -20.41
N LEU A 586 -6.82 -28.51 -20.27
CA LEU A 586 -5.51 -28.16 -19.70
C LEU A 586 -4.59 -27.36 -20.65
N ALA A 587 -5.01 -27.19 -21.90
CA ALA A 587 -4.26 -26.51 -22.95
C ALA A 587 -4.58 -25.00 -23.03
N GLY A 588 -5.26 -24.45 -22.01
CA GLY A 588 -5.76 -23.09 -22.04
C GLY A 588 -7.04 -22.93 -22.84
N GLY A 589 -7.53 -21.70 -22.91
CA GLY A 589 -8.76 -21.33 -23.60
C GLY A 589 -8.64 -19.95 -24.22
N PRO A 590 -9.74 -19.36 -24.71
CA PRO A 590 -9.74 -17.97 -25.13
C PRO A 590 -9.31 -17.06 -23.96
N ALA A 591 -8.51 -16.04 -24.28
CA ALA A 591 -8.13 -14.98 -23.35
C ALA A 591 -9.36 -14.37 -22.67
N LEU A 592 -9.33 -14.29 -21.34
CA LEU A 592 -10.37 -13.69 -20.51
C LEU A 592 -10.30 -12.16 -20.53
N TRP A 593 -9.09 -11.61 -20.61
CA TRP A 593 -8.84 -10.17 -20.50
C TRP A 593 -8.06 -9.67 -21.71
N PRO A 594 -8.61 -9.73 -22.93
CA PRO A 594 -7.88 -9.37 -24.15
C PRO A 594 -7.43 -7.90 -24.21
N GLU A 595 -7.98 -7.05 -23.35
CA GLU A 595 -7.64 -5.63 -23.24
C GLU A 595 -6.19 -5.39 -22.81
N GLN A 596 -5.62 -4.31 -23.33
CA GLN A 596 -4.37 -3.74 -22.88
C GLN A 596 -4.59 -2.26 -22.61
N VAL A 597 -4.28 -1.82 -21.40
CA VAL A 597 -4.40 -0.42 -21.00
C VAL A 597 -3.06 0.27 -21.20
N ILE A 598 -3.06 1.46 -21.80
CA ILE A 598 -1.85 2.26 -22.02
C ILE A 598 -1.90 3.47 -21.11
N THR A 599 -0.83 3.70 -20.36
CA THR A 599 -0.67 4.89 -19.52
C THR A 599 0.65 5.61 -19.82
N VAL A 600 0.72 6.87 -19.42
CA VAL A 600 1.91 7.72 -19.55
C VAL A 600 2.39 8.08 -18.14
N GLY A 601 3.63 7.76 -17.82
CA GLY A 601 4.27 8.12 -16.56
C GLY A 601 4.72 9.59 -16.51
N THR A 602 5.18 10.03 -15.34
CA THR A 602 5.78 11.36 -15.15
C THR A 602 7.22 11.23 -14.68
N LEU A 603 8.10 12.12 -15.17
CA LEU A 603 9.49 12.16 -14.74
C LEU A 603 9.62 13.08 -13.53
N GLY A 604 10.53 12.74 -12.61
CA GLY A 604 10.81 13.54 -11.42
C GLY A 604 11.29 14.96 -11.76
N LEU A 605 10.88 15.93 -10.95
CA LEU A 605 11.22 17.34 -11.12
C LEU A 605 12.53 17.72 -10.44
N GLU A 606 13.10 16.84 -9.61
CA GLU A 606 14.32 17.14 -8.87
C GLU A 606 15.53 17.33 -9.80
N GLU A 607 16.46 18.21 -9.42
CA GLU A 607 17.63 18.52 -10.25
C GLU A 607 18.92 17.80 -9.82
N GLY A 608 18.86 17.04 -8.73
CA GLY A 608 20.00 16.39 -8.09
C GLY A 608 20.48 15.09 -8.74
N GLY A 609 21.32 14.35 -8.01
CA GLY A 609 21.84 13.04 -8.43
C GLY A 609 20.78 11.95 -8.55
N TYR A 610 19.65 12.09 -7.85
CA TYR A 610 18.51 11.18 -7.94
C TYR A 610 17.21 11.96 -8.17
N VAL A 611 16.27 11.31 -8.84
CA VAL A 611 14.91 11.81 -9.12
C VAL A 611 13.90 10.70 -8.88
N LEU A 612 12.66 11.08 -8.59
CA LEU A 612 11.57 10.15 -8.37
C LEU A 612 10.56 10.21 -9.53
N ASP A 613 10.62 9.24 -10.44
CA ASP A 613 9.65 9.12 -11.54
C ASP A 613 8.42 8.33 -11.08
N THR A 614 7.26 8.59 -11.67
CA THR A 614 6.00 7.91 -11.34
C THR A 614 5.48 7.12 -12.54
N LEU A 615 5.22 5.83 -12.30
CA LEU A 615 4.55 4.97 -13.27
C LEU A 615 3.05 5.07 -13.01
N THR A 616 2.34 5.69 -13.95
CA THR A 616 0.92 5.97 -13.82
C THR A 616 0.11 4.68 -13.86
N LEU A 617 -0.65 4.42 -12.79
CA LEU A 617 -1.61 3.33 -12.71
C LEU A 617 -2.80 3.59 -13.66
N PRO A 618 -3.47 2.55 -14.19
CA PRO A 618 -4.74 2.70 -14.87
C PRO A 618 -5.81 3.32 -13.96
N ASP A 619 -6.49 4.37 -14.43
CA ASP A 619 -7.56 5.04 -13.66
C ASP A 619 -8.87 4.21 -13.66
N ALA A 620 -9.11 3.46 -14.74
CA ALA A 620 -10.24 2.56 -14.91
C ALA A 620 -9.84 1.37 -15.78
N THR A 621 -10.53 0.24 -15.59
CA THR A 621 -10.38 -1.00 -16.37
C THR A 621 -11.76 -1.61 -16.57
N ASP A 622 -11.99 -2.39 -17.63
CA ASP A 622 -13.27 -3.08 -17.82
C ASP A 622 -13.56 -4.06 -16.67
N SER A 623 -12.50 -4.51 -16.00
CA SER A 623 -12.54 -5.38 -14.83
C SER A 623 -12.86 -4.67 -13.51
N ASN A 624 -12.96 -3.34 -13.47
CA ASN A 624 -13.07 -2.53 -12.24
C ASN A 624 -12.02 -2.90 -11.18
N THR A 625 -10.78 -3.14 -11.61
CA THR A 625 -9.68 -3.47 -10.70
C THR A 625 -9.33 -2.28 -9.81
N TRP A 626 -9.25 -2.55 -8.50
CA TRP A 626 -8.73 -1.59 -7.53
C TRP A 626 -7.22 -1.80 -7.35
N PHE A 627 -6.41 -0.88 -7.87
CA PHE A 627 -4.94 -0.97 -7.91
C PHE A 627 -4.24 -0.70 -6.57
N ARG A 628 -4.62 -1.43 -5.53
CA ARG A 628 -3.87 -1.44 -4.26
C ARG A 628 -2.64 -2.33 -4.39
N THR A 629 -1.62 -1.77 -5.03
CA THR A 629 -0.40 -2.46 -5.40
C THR A 629 0.38 -2.92 -4.16
N SER A 630 0.72 -4.20 -4.07
CA SER A 630 1.33 -4.79 -2.86
C SER A 630 2.75 -5.31 -3.06
N ALA A 631 3.08 -5.88 -4.22
CA ALA A 631 4.43 -6.35 -4.52
C ALA A 631 4.71 -6.34 -6.03
N LEU A 632 5.98 -6.19 -6.40
CA LEU A 632 6.46 -6.23 -7.78
C LEU A 632 7.75 -7.04 -7.90
N ASP A 633 8.04 -7.52 -9.11
CA ASP A 633 9.35 -8.03 -9.54
C ASP A 633 9.48 -7.97 -11.05
N PHE A 634 10.70 -8.17 -11.57
CA PHE A 634 11.01 -8.02 -12.99
C PHE A 634 11.34 -9.35 -13.67
N TYR A 635 10.81 -9.51 -14.89
CA TYR A 635 11.28 -10.51 -15.83
C TYR A 635 12.70 -10.16 -16.30
N SER A 636 13.41 -11.16 -16.82
CA SER A 636 14.75 -11.01 -17.38
C SER A 636 14.82 -9.96 -18.50
N ASP A 637 13.71 -9.75 -19.23
CA ASP A 637 13.58 -8.78 -20.32
C ASP A 637 13.25 -7.34 -19.87
N GLY A 638 13.07 -7.12 -18.56
CA GLY A 638 12.74 -5.83 -17.95
C GLY A 638 11.25 -5.48 -17.90
N ARG A 639 10.34 -6.37 -18.34
CA ARG A 639 8.92 -6.27 -17.99
C ARG A 639 8.74 -6.44 -16.49
N MET A 640 7.73 -5.79 -15.93
CA MET A 640 7.40 -5.88 -14.50
C MET A 640 6.15 -6.74 -14.31
N ALA A 641 6.17 -7.66 -13.36
CA ALA A 641 4.94 -8.21 -12.78
C ALA A 641 4.62 -7.44 -11.49
N ILE A 642 3.35 -7.12 -11.28
CA ILE A 642 2.87 -6.44 -10.08
C ILE A 642 1.56 -7.04 -9.59
N CYS A 643 1.45 -7.32 -8.30
CA CYS A 643 0.22 -7.81 -7.69
C CYS A 643 -0.54 -6.71 -6.93
N THR A 644 -1.86 -6.87 -6.86
CA THR A 644 -2.75 -6.05 -6.02
C THR A 644 -3.15 -6.85 -4.80
N TYR A 645 -3.30 -6.20 -3.64
CA TYR A 645 -3.83 -6.85 -2.42
C TYR A 645 -5.22 -7.47 -2.63
N GLY A 646 -5.97 -6.98 -3.64
CA GLY A 646 -7.26 -7.53 -4.07
C GLY A 646 -7.18 -8.84 -4.89
N GLY A 647 -5.99 -9.38 -5.16
CA GLY A 647 -5.81 -10.71 -5.75
C GLY A 647 -5.44 -10.74 -7.24
N ASP A 648 -5.08 -9.60 -7.86
CA ASP A 648 -4.65 -9.57 -9.26
C ASP A 648 -3.14 -9.65 -9.41
N VAL A 649 -2.70 -10.09 -10.59
CA VAL A 649 -1.35 -9.86 -11.11
C VAL A 649 -1.45 -9.21 -12.49
N TRP A 650 -0.68 -8.15 -12.70
CA TRP A 650 -0.56 -7.42 -13.95
C TRP A 650 0.88 -7.51 -14.46
N VAL A 651 1.04 -7.62 -15.78
CA VAL A 651 2.33 -7.48 -16.46
C VAL A 651 2.37 -6.12 -17.14
N VAL A 652 3.41 -5.36 -16.82
CA VAL A 652 3.67 -4.02 -17.36
C VAL A 652 4.88 -4.07 -18.28
N SER A 653 4.69 -3.65 -19.52
CA SER A 653 5.73 -3.54 -20.54
C SER A 653 5.89 -2.10 -21.01
N GLY A 654 6.92 -1.83 -21.82
CA GLY A 654 7.21 -0.47 -22.30
C GLY A 654 7.85 0.45 -21.25
N ILE A 655 8.37 -0.14 -20.17
CA ILE A 655 9.15 0.60 -19.16
C ILE A 655 10.50 0.97 -19.77
N ASP A 656 10.68 2.25 -20.04
CA ASP A 656 11.90 2.84 -20.59
C ASP A 656 12.27 4.13 -19.83
N THR A 657 13.21 4.91 -20.35
CA THR A 657 13.64 6.16 -19.70
C THR A 657 12.54 7.20 -19.65
N ASP A 658 11.65 7.24 -20.65
CA ASP A 658 10.73 8.35 -20.88
C ASP A 658 9.33 8.04 -20.33
N LEU A 659 8.99 6.77 -20.10
CA LEU A 659 7.73 6.29 -19.54
C LEU A 659 6.49 6.72 -20.37
N MET A 660 6.64 6.82 -21.70
CA MET A 660 5.58 7.35 -22.58
C MET A 660 4.57 6.29 -23.07
N ASP A 661 4.88 5.01 -22.92
CA ASP A 661 4.07 3.90 -23.45
C ASP A 661 4.05 2.72 -22.47
N LEU A 662 3.53 2.95 -21.26
CA LEU A 662 3.37 1.91 -20.25
C LEU A 662 2.15 1.07 -20.61
N ARG A 663 2.39 -0.20 -20.96
CA ARG A 663 1.34 -1.11 -21.41
C ARG A 663 1.04 -2.16 -20.36
N TRP A 664 -0.19 -2.17 -19.88
CA TRP A 664 -0.70 -3.01 -18.81
C TRP A 664 -1.55 -4.14 -19.36
N LYS A 665 -1.19 -5.39 -19.05
CA LYS A 665 -1.96 -6.59 -19.37
C LYS A 665 -2.26 -7.33 -18.08
N ARG A 666 -3.53 -7.61 -17.81
CA ARG A 666 -3.92 -8.45 -16.67
C ARG A 666 -3.46 -9.87 -16.95
N PHE A 667 -2.72 -10.45 -16.01
CA PHE A 667 -2.10 -11.76 -16.15
C PHE A 667 -2.82 -12.81 -15.29
N ALA A 668 -3.22 -12.45 -14.08
CA ALA A 668 -3.95 -13.35 -13.19
C ALA A 668 -4.95 -12.59 -12.30
N ALA A 669 -5.92 -13.32 -11.76
CA ALA A 669 -6.92 -12.82 -10.82
C ALA A 669 -7.28 -13.89 -9.79
N GLY A 670 -7.98 -13.47 -8.72
CA GLY A 670 -8.57 -14.41 -7.76
C GLY A 670 -7.60 -14.98 -6.72
N LEU A 671 -6.42 -14.38 -6.54
CA LEU A 671 -5.45 -14.80 -5.52
C LEU A 671 -5.84 -14.30 -4.11
N TYR A 672 -5.44 -15.05 -3.08
CA TYR A 672 -5.82 -14.76 -1.69
C TYR A 672 -4.82 -13.81 -1.00
N GLU A 673 -5.18 -12.52 -0.93
CA GLU A 673 -4.42 -11.47 -0.21
C GLU A 673 -2.91 -11.46 -0.53
N PRO A 674 -2.50 -11.28 -1.80
CA PRO A 674 -1.11 -11.41 -2.18
C PRO A 674 -0.27 -10.22 -1.68
N LEU A 675 0.77 -10.50 -0.90
CA LEU A 675 1.65 -9.51 -0.24
C LEU A 675 3.15 -9.80 -0.47
N GLY A 676 3.46 -10.68 -1.42
CA GLY A 676 4.80 -11.01 -1.87
C GLY A 676 4.80 -11.49 -3.31
N LEU A 677 5.80 -11.07 -4.09
CA LEU A 677 5.98 -11.48 -5.49
C LEU A 677 7.47 -11.65 -5.77
N LYS A 678 7.80 -12.75 -6.46
CA LYS A 678 9.15 -13.04 -6.93
C LYS A 678 9.10 -13.65 -8.33
N ILE A 679 9.99 -13.20 -9.22
CA ILE A 679 10.22 -13.87 -10.50
C ILE A 679 11.48 -14.72 -10.39
N VAL A 680 11.35 -16.02 -10.71
CA VAL A 680 12.46 -16.99 -10.74
C VAL A 680 12.35 -17.74 -12.06
N ASP A 681 13.42 -17.74 -12.86
CA ASP A 681 13.44 -18.33 -14.20
C ASP A 681 12.26 -17.88 -15.09
N ASP A 682 11.92 -16.59 -15.01
CA ASP A 682 10.77 -15.96 -15.68
C ASP A 682 9.38 -16.56 -15.33
N TYR A 683 9.28 -17.37 -14.27
CA TYR A 683 8.02 -17.75 -13.65
C TYR A 683 7.64 -16.80 -12.53
N VAL A 684 6.36 -16.46 -12.45
CA VAL A 684 5.82 -15.59 -11.40
C VAL A 684 5.39 -16.43 -10.20
N TYR A 685 6.00 -16.18 -9.04
CA TYR A 685 5.64 -16.74 -7.76
C TYR A 685 5.00 -15.66 -6.89
N VAL A 686 3.88 -15.99 -6.26
CA VAL A 686 3.10 -15.05 -5.43
C VAL A 686 2.85 -15.67 -4.06
N THR A 687 3.25 -14.96 -3.00
CA THR A 687 2.89 -15.31 -1.62
C THR A 687 1.47 -14.87 -1.37
N CYS A 688 0.57 -15.84 -1.21
CA CYS A 688 -0.79 -15.66 -0.73
C CYS A 688 -0.86 -16.01 0.76
N LYS A 689 -1.98 -15.69 1.42
CA LYS A 689 -2.20 -16.00 2.84
C LYS A 689 -2.19 -17.50 3.16
N ASP A 690 -2.54 -18.33 2.19
CA ASP A 690 -2.68 -19.77 2.36
C ASP A 690 -1.61 -20.61 1.65
N ARG A 691 -0.84 -20.03 0.72
CA ARG A 691 0.18 -20.75 -0.07
C ARG A 691 1.09 -19.81 -0.87
N ILE A 692 2.16 -20.38 -1.41
CA ILE A 692 2.87 -19.80 -2.57
C ILE A 692 2.21 -20.37 -3.83
N VAL A 693 1.77 -19.48 -4.73
CA VAL A 693 1.21 -19.84 -6.04
C VAL A 693 2.26 -19.58 -7.12
N ARG A 694 2.49 -20.56 -8.00
CA ARG A 694 3.26 -20.38 -9.23
C ARG A 694 2.30 -20.27 -10.41
N LEU A 695 2.40 -19.17 -11.16
CA LEU A 695 1.52 -18.86 -12.28
C LEU A 695 2.18 -19.27 -13.60
N HIS A 696 1.41 -19.91 -14.48
CA HIS A 696 1.89 -20.38 -15.79
C HIS A 696 0.99 -19.88 -16.90
N ASP A 697 1.61 -19.38 -17.97
CA ASP A 697 0.99 -19.10 -19.26
C ASP A 697 1.46 -20.18 -20.25
N ARG A 698 0.69 -21.27 -20.36
CA ARG A 698 1.06 -22.46 -21.15
C ARG A 698 0.68 -22.29 -22.60
N ASP A 699 -0.41 -21.57 -22.88
CA ASP A 699 -0.90 -21.29 -24.23
C ASP A 699 -0.27 -20.03 -24.87
N ARG A 700 0.50 -19.25 -24.08
CA ARG A 700 1.24 -18.04 -24.48
C ARG A 700 0.33 -16.90 -24.94
N ASN A 701 -0.85 -16.79 -24.36
CA ASN A 701 -1.80 -15.73 -24.67
C ASN A 701 -1.59 -14.45 -23.82
N GLY A 702 -0.64 -14.49 -22.87
CA GLY A 702 -0.36 -13.39 -21.95
C GLY A 702 -1.20 -13.40 -20.67
N GLU A 703 -1.82 -14.53 -20.33
CA GLU A 703 -2.63 -14.77 -19.13
C GLU A 703 -2.24 -16.11 -18.49
N ALA A 704 -2.39 -16.22 -17.17
CA ALA A 704 -2.14 -17.46 -16.46
C ALA A 704 -3.30 -18.44 -16.66
N ASP A 705 -3.00 -19.62 -17.20
CA ASP A 705 -3.95 -20.72 -17.41
C ASP A 705 -3.77 -21.88 -16.41
N PHE A 706 -2.68 -21.87 -15.63
CA PHE A 706 -2.46 -22.81 -14.53
C PHE A 706 -1.95 -22.07 -13.29
N TYR A 707 -2.71 -22.22 -12.21
CA TYR A 707 -2.43 -21.67 -10.89
C TYR A 707 -1.95 -22.82 -10.01
N GLU A 708 -0.64 -23.04 -10.00
CA GLU A 708 -0.03 -24.14 -9.29
C GLU A 708 0.06 -23.84 -7.79
N SER A 709 -0.38 -24.79 -6.98
CA SER A 709 -0.14 -24.81 -5.54
C SER A 709 1.30 -25.27 -5.28
N PHE A 710 2.25 -24.35 -5.42
CA PHE A 710 3.68 -24.64 -5.30
C PHE A 710 4.05 -25.10 -3.88
N SER A 711 3.59 -24.38 -2.85
CA SER A 711 3.78 -24.73 -1.44
C SER A 711 2.58 -24.26 -0.60
N ALA A 712 1.81 -25.20 -0.06
CA ALA A 712 0.69 -24.90 0.83
C ALA A 712 1.15 -24.52 2.25
N ASP A 713 0.45 -23.59 2.88
CA ASP A 713 0.70 -23.26 4.28
C ASP A 713 0.08 -24.30 5.22
N THR A 714 0.80 -24.64 6.29
CA THR A 714 0.37 -25.69 7.22
C THR A 714 -0.61 -25.21 8.29
N ASP A 715 -0.79 -23.90 8.42
CA ASP A 715 -1.69 -23.32 9.42
C ASP A 715 -2.12 -21.91 9.00
N VAL A 716 -3.28 -21.84 8.35
CA VAL A 716 -3.82 -20.60 7.78
C VAL A 716 -4.73 -19.91 8.78
N SER A 717 -4.37 -18.67 9.14
CA SER A 717 -5.16 -17.84 10.05
C SER A 717 -6.37 -17.22 9.34
N VAL A 718 -7.53 -17.18 10.01
CA VAL A 718 -8.74 -16.50 9.49
C VAL A 718 -8.84 -15.05 9.94
N ASN A 719 -7.94 -14.60 10.82
CA ASN A 719 -7.88 -13.21 11.23
C ASN A 719 -7.41 -12.30 10.08
N PHE A 720 -8.06 -11.15 9.92
CA PHE A 720 -7.74 -10.16 8.89
C PHE A 720 -6.30 -9.60 9.04
N HIS A 721 -5.78 -9.49 10.27
CA HIS A 721 -4.46 -8.89 10.52
C HIS A 721 -3.30 -9.91 10.47
N ALA A 722 -3.57 -11.13 10.02
CA ALA A 722 -2.62 -12.23 9.99
C ALA A 722 -2.09 -12.48 8.57
N PHE A 723 -1.14 -11.66 8.15
CA PHE A 723 -0.63 -11.67 6.79
C PHE A 723 0.57 -12.61 6.62
N ASN A 724 0.74 -13.12 5.40
CA ASN A 724 2.00 -13.66 4.91
C ASN A 724 2.67 -12.58 4.06
N PHE A 725 3.82 -12.10 4.50
CA PHE A 725 4.53 -10.97 3.90
C PHE A 725 5.73 -11.40 3.07
N ASP A 726 5.93 -10.66 1.98
CA ASP A 726 7.10 -10.68 1.12
C ASP A 726 7.34 -12.04 0.44
N LEU A 727 8.31 -12.05 -0.48
CA LEU A 727 8.83 -13.27 -1.07
C LEU A 727 10.26 -13.00 -1.54
N GLN A 728 11.21 -13.70 -0.96
CA GLN A 728 12.62 -13.59 -1.30
C GLN A 728 13.19 -14.95 -1.67
N THR A 729 14.28 -14.96 -2.44
CA THR A 729 15.00 -16.18 -2.79
C THR A 729 16.49 -16.03 -2.52
N ASP A 730 17.12 -17.10 -2.07
CA ASP A 730 18.57 -17.19 -1.99
C ASP A 730 19.19 -17.73 -3.29
N SER A 731 20.51 -17.80 -3.34
CA SER A 731 21.28 -18.33 -4.48
C SER A 731 21.17 -19.85 -4.65
N GLU A 732 20.62 -20.57 -3.67
CA GLU A 732 20.32 -22.01 -3.77
C GLU A 732 18.91 -22.26 -4.33
N GLY A 733 18.11 -21.20 -4.53
CA GLY A 733 16.73 -21.26 -5.02
C GLY A 733 15.69 -21.51 -3.94
N ASN A 734 16.04 -21.42 -2.65
CA ASN A 734 15.07 -21.51 -1.56
C ASN A 734 14.23 -20.23 -1.51
N PHE A 735 12.97 -20.35 -1.08
CA PHE A 735 12.07 -19.23 -0.90
C PHE A 735 11.91 -18.87 0.58
N TYR A 736 11.71 -17.58 0.85
CA TYR A 736 11.52 -17.05 2.20
C TYR A 736 10.33 -16.09 2.24
N TYR A 737 9.47 -16.25 3.25
CA TYR A 737 8.38 -15.34 3.56
C TYR A 737 8.18 -15.24 5.08
N ALA A 738 7.58 -14.14 5.54
CA ALA A 738 7.33 -13.89 6.96
C ALA A 738 5.84 -13.95 7.29
N LYS A 739 5.50 -14.41 8.50
CA LYS A 739 4.14 -14.40 9.03
C LYS A 739 3.99 -13.39 10.17
N SER A 740 2.85 -12.70 10.20
CA SER A 740 2.45 -11.91 11.37
C SER A 740 2.46 -12.74 12.65
N GLY A 741 2.95 -12.13 13.73
CA GLY A 741 2.76 -12.59 15.10
C GLY A 741 1.49 -12.03 15.71
N HIS A 742 1.36 -10.70 15.67
CA HIS A 742 0.19 -9.99 16.18
C HIS A 742 -1.04 -10.27 15.32
N GLY A 743 -2.18 -10.51 15.95
CA GLY A 743 -3.44 -10.80 15.25
C GLY A 743 -3.54 -12.21 14.69
N ALA A 744 -2.44 -12.94 14.53
CA ALA A 744 -2.50 -14.31 14.04
C ALA A 744 -3.13 -15.23 15.07
N ASP A 745 -4.09 -16.05 14.62
CA ASP A 745 -4.65 -17.15 15.41
C ASP A 745 -3.96 -18.49 15.10
N SER A 746 -2.79 -18.46 14.47
CA SER A 746 -1.94 -19.63 14.13
C SER A 746 -1.17 -20.20 15.34
N ASP A 747 -0.87 -21.49 15.32
CA ASP A 747 -0.05 -22.23 16.29
C ASP A 747 1.41 -21.74 16.32
N LEU A 748 1.91 -21.23 15.18
CA LEU A 748 3.26 -20.69 15.03
C LEU A 748 3.22 -19.24 14.49
N PRO A 749 2.77 -18.27 15.31
CA PRO A 749 2.70 -16.87 14.91
C PRO A 749 4.10 -16.22 14.97
N GLY A 750 4.37 -15.24 14.09
CA GLY A 750 5.59 -14.43 14.17
C GLY A 750 6.85 -15.18 13.74
N VAL A 751 6.81 -15.74 12.52
CA VAL A 751 7.82 -16.68 12.01
C VAL A 751 8.26 -16.30 10.60
N VAL A 752 9.54 -16.52 10.29
CA VAL A 752 10.05 -16.56 8.91
C VAL A 752 10.23 -18.02 8.51
N PHE A 753 9.66 -18.40 7.38
CA PHE A 753 9.80 -19.75 6.82
C PHE A 753 10.85 -19.78 5.71
N LYS A 754 11.59 -20.89 5.65
CA LYS A 754 12.41 -21.30 4.50
C LYS A 754 11.70 -22.43 3.77
N ILE A 755 11.50 -22.29 2.46
CA ILE A 755 10.88 -23.29 1.60
C ILE A 755 11.91 -23.77 0.58
N SER A 756 12.01 -25.09 0.38
CA SER A 756 12.94 -25.67 -0.59
C SER A 756 12.61 -25.26 -2.02
N PRO A 757 13.57 -25.36 -2.97
CA PRO A 757 13.38 -24.91 -4.35
C PRO A 757 12.27 -25.66 -5.12
N ASP A 758 11.91 -26.85 -4.65
CA ASP A 758 10.81 -27.68 -5.18
C ASP A 758 9.45 -27.40 -4.51
N GLY A 759 9.40 -26.53 -3.50
CA GLY A 759 8.19 -26.18 -2.75
C GLY A 759 7.71 -27.25 -1.76
N LYS A 760 8.46 -28.36 -1.58
CA LYS A 760 7.97 -29.54 -0.84
C LYS A 760 8.38 -29.59 0.63
N ASN A 761 9.44 -28.90 1.02
CA ASN A 761 9.91 -28.85 2.39
C ASN A 761 9.79 -27.44 2.94
N ARG A 762 9.28 -27.33 4.15
CA ARG A 762 9.10 -26.08 4.88
C ARG A 762 9.78 -26.18 6.24
N GLU A 763 10.64 -25.20 6.52
CA GLU A 763 11.42 -25.11 7.75
C GLU A 763 11.13 -23.77 8.44
N VAL A 764 11.04 -23.79 9.77
CA VAL A 764 11.04 -22.58 10.59
C VAL A 764 12.47 -22.03 10.59
N TYR A 765 12.70 -20.93 9.89
CA TYR A 765 14.02 -20.32 9.81
C TYR A 765 14.34 -19.48 11.05
N SER A 766 13.38 -18.67 11.50
CA SER A 766 13.52 -17.84 12.70
C SER A 766 12.16 -17.42 13.28
N THR A 767 12.14 -17.02 14.55
CA THR A 767 10.90 -16.69 15.30
C THR A 767 11.01 -15.37 16.07
N GLY A 768 9.89 -14.92 16.64
CA GLY A 768 9.87 -13.77 17.54
C GLY A 768 9.65 -12.44 16.83
N PHE A 769 8.75 -12.43 15.84
CA PHE A 769 8.35 -11.23 15.08
C PHE A 769 6.91 -10.82 15.38
N ARG A 770 6.63 -9.53 15.44
CA ARG A 770 5.29 -8.99 15.68
C ARG A 770 4.49 -8.81 14.40
N THR A 771 4.95 -7.96 13.50
CA THR A 771 4.35 -7.67 12.19
C THR A 771 5.51 -7.47 11.21
N PRO A 772 6.15 -8.56 10.76
CA PRO A 772 7.38 -8.52 9.95
C PRO A 772 7.08 -8.22 8.47
N ASN A 773 6.60 -7.01 8.16
CA ASN A 773 6.13 -6.67 6.83
C ASN A 773 7.23 -6.76 5.75
N GLY A 774 8.49 -6.46 6.08
CA GLY A 774 9.55 -6.32 5.08
C GLY A 774 10.63 -7.37 5.17
N MET A 775 11.08 -7.90 4.02
CA MET A 775 12.27 -8.73 3.93
C MET A 775 13.23 -8.25 2.84
N GLY A 776 14.45 -8.75 2.89
CA GLY A 776 15.45 -8.57 1.83
C GLY A 776 16.55 -9.61 1.92
N VAL A 777 17.41 -9.61 0.92
CA VAL A 777 18.57 -10.51 0.84
C VAL A 777 19.81 -9.68 0.60
N LEU A 778 20.80 -9.87 1.47
CA LEU A 778 22.16 -9.38 1.31
C LEU A 778 23.03 -10.49 0.69
N PRO A 779 24.11 -10.11 -0.03
CA PRO A 779 25.14 -11.06 -0.41
C PRO A 779 25.67 -11.79 0.83
N GLY A 780 25.98 -13.07 0.62
CA GLY A 780 26.68 -13.91 1.57
C GLY A 780 28.04 -13.34 1.97
N ASP A 781 28.56 -13.82 3.10
CA ASP A 781 29.95 -13.59 3.51
C ASP A 781 30.81 -14.83 3.20
N THR A 782 32.02 -14.91 3.78
CA THR A 782 32.89 -16.08 3.59
C THR A 782 32.33 -17.39 4.15
N SER A 783 31.28 -17.32 4.98
CA SER A 783 30.69 -18.44 5.72
C SER A 783 29.24 -18.77 5.31
N THR A 784 28.56 -17.88 4.59
CA THR A 784 27.16 -18.01 4.20
C THR A 784 26.96 -17.61 2.74
N LEU A 785 26.07 -18.27 2.00
CA LEU A 785 25.81 -17.96 0.59
C LEU A 785 24.88 -16.74 0.40
N ALA A 786 24.03 -16.46 1.39
CA ALA A 786 23.12 -15.31 1.43
C ALA A 786 22.81 -14.97 2.89
N ARG A 787 22.57 -13.69 3.18
CA ARG A 787 22.14 -13.24 4.51
C ARG A 787 20.75 -12.61 4.41
N ILE A 788 19.77 -13.20 5.09
CA ILE A 788 18.39 -12.74 5.05
C ILE A 788 18.22 -11.59 6.05
N VAL A 789 17.55 -10.52 5.64
CA VAL A 789 17.14 -9.43 6.54
C VAL A 789 15.62 -9.37 6.63
N ASN A 790 15.12 -8.96 7.79
CA ASN A 790 13.70 -8.74 8.00
C ASN A 790 13.47 -7.55 8.92
N SER A 791 12.55 -6.68 8.55
CA SER A 791 12.09 -5.59 9.40
C SER A 791 10.80 -5.93 10.11
N ASP A 792 10.68 -5.48 11.35
CA ASP A 792 9.53 -5.71 12.21
C ASP A 792 8.99 -4.39 12.79
N ASN A 793 7.67 -4.29 12.90
CA ASN A 793 7.00 -3.06 13.30
C ASN A 793 6.86 -2.97 14.83
N GLN A 794 7.09 -1.78 15.38
CA GLN A 794 6.84 -1.49 16.79
C GLN A 794 5.40 -1.79 17.24
N GLY A 795 5.25 -2.01 18.53
CA GLY A 795 3.95 -2.14 19.19
C GLY A 795 4.10 -2.81 20.54
N GLN A 796 3.07 -3.53 20.98
CA GLN A 796 3.11 -4.25 22.26
C GLN A 796 4.27 -5.25 22.27
N TRP A 797 5.14 -5.14 23.28
CA TRP A 797 6.33 -5.97 23.46
C TRP A 797 7.36 -5.89 22.31
N THR A 798 7.24 -4.88 21.45
CA THR A 798 8.22 -4.54 20.41
C THR A 798 8.55 -3.05 20.55
N PRO A 799 9.66 -2.69 21.24
CA PRO A 799 9.88 -1.33 21.72
C PRO A 799 9.95 -0.25 20.63
N ALA A 800 10.57 -0.58 19.50
CA ALA A 800 10.70 0.28 18.34
C ALA A 800 10.71 -0.58 17.07
N SER A 801 10.48 0.04 15.92
CA SER A 801 10.64 -0.65 14.63
C SER A 801 12.11 -1.02 14.48
N LYS A 802 12.42 -2.08 13.74
CA LYS A 802 13.80 -2.57 13.63
C LYS A 802 14.04 -3.33 12.35
N ILE A 803 15.31 -3.41 11.95
CA ILE A 803 15.79 -4.29 10.88
C ILE A 803 16.73 -5.32 11.50
N ASN A 804 16.43 -6.59 11.27
CA ASN A 804 17.16 -7.72 11.83
C ASN A 804 17.99 -8.42 10.75
N LEU A 805 19.18 -8.91 11.11
CA LEU A 805 19.94 -9.85 10.29
C LEU A 805 19.66 -11.27 10.77
N LEU A 806 19.06 -12.09 9.92
CA LEU A 806 18.46 -13.35 10.35
C LEU A 806 19.43 -14.53 10.36
N LYS A 807 19.53 -15.19 11.53
CA LYS A 807 20.21 -16.47 11.74
C LYS A 807 19.20 -17.64 11.81
N PRO A 808 19.53 -18.83 11.29
CA PRO A 808 18.74 -20.04 11.50
C PRO A 808 18.53 -20.32 13.00
N GLY A 809 17.29 -20.56 13.40
CA GLY A 809 16.89 -20.77 14.80
C GLY A 809 16.89 -19.52 15.68
N GLY A 810 17.19 -18.34 15.13
CA GLY A 810 17.25 -17.09 15.89
C GLY A 810 15.89 -16.62 16.40
N PHE A 811 15.89 -15.97 17.55
CA PHE A 811 14.71 -15.37 18.18
C PHE A 811 14.86 -13.85 18.28
N TYR A 812 13.89 -13.11 17.74
CA TYR A 812 13.97 -11.64 17.59
C TYR A 812 13.11 -10.88 18.60
N GLY A 813 12.77 -11.46 19.75
CA GLY A 813 12.36 -10.68 20.92
C GLY A 813 10.90 -10.27 21.02
N TRP A 814 10.04 -10.58 20.04
CA TRP A 814 8.60 -10.51 20.23
C TRP A 814 8.05 -11.81 20.82
N VAL A 815 7.08 -11.68 21.74
CA VAL A 815 6.43 -12.80 22.42
C VAL A 815 4.91 -12.78 22.12
N PRO A 816 4.25 -13.94 21.95
CA PRO A 816 2.81 -13.99 21.66
C PRO A 816 1.95 -13.30 22.73
N THR A 817 1.04 -12.41 22.31
CA THR A 817 0.27 -11.54 23.23
C THR A 817 -1.24 -11.48 22.94
N TYR A 818 -1.80 -12.32 22.07
CA TYR A 818 -3.08 -11.98 21.44
C TYR A 818 -4.35 -12.41 22.20
N SER A 819 -5.32 -11.49 22.23
CA SER A 819 -6.68 -11.60 22.76
C SER A 819 -7.72 -11.21 21.68
N ILE A 820 -8.64 -12.14 21.34
CA ILE A 820 -9.96 -11.87 20.72
C ILE A 820 -11.00 -12.70 21.49
N PRO A 821 -12.17 -12.15 21.84
CA PRO A 821 -13.28 -12.95 22.35
C PRO A 821 -13.82 -13.86 21.24
N GLY A 822 -13.66 -15.19 21.36
CA GLY A 822 -14.55 -16.10 20.64
C GLY A 822 -14.07 -17.52 20.32
N MET A 823 -12.82 -17.78 19.92
CA MET A 823 -12.26 -19.13 19.61
C MET A 823 -10.72 -19.03 19.49
N TRP A 824 -9.85 -19.93 19.96
CA TRP A 824 -9.94 -21.21 20.68
C TRP A 824 -8.61 -21.44 21.45
N GLU A 825 -8.67 -22.26 22.49
CA GLU A 825 -7.53 -22.80 23.24
C GLU A 825 -7.75 -24.33 23.31
N PRO A 826 -6.74 -25.20 23.15
CA PRO A 826 -6.84 -26.58 23.63
C PRO A 826 -6.79 -26.68 25.18
N GLY A 827 -6.46 -25.60 25.93
CA GLY A 827 -6.30 -25.56 27.39
C GLY A 827 -6.99 -24.40 28.17
N GLY A 828 -7.87 -23.63 27.55
CA GLY A 828 -8.69 -22.50 28.05
C GLY A 828 -8.05 -21.33 28.84
N GLY A 829 -7.61 -20.26 28.17
CA GLY A 829 -6.86 -19.18 28.81
C GLY A 829 -6.41 -18.09 27.83
N ALA A 830 -6.94 -16.89 28.02
CA ALA A 830 -6.37 -15.68 27.42
C ALA A 830 -4.92 -15.53 27.88
N ILE A 831 -3.99 -15.23 26.96
CA ILE A 831 -2.68 -14.71 27.39
C ILE A 831 -2.96 -13.35 28.00
N ASP A 832 -2.92 -13.29 29.33
CA ASP A 832 -2.97 -12.03 30.05
C ASP A 832 -1.69 -11.27 29.72
N ILE A 833 -1.81 -10.24 28.88
CA ILE A 833 -0.68 -9.40 28.47
C ILE A 833 0.01 -8.71 29.66
N THR A 834 -0.64 -8.67 30.83
CA THR A 834 -0.05 -8.18 32.08
C THR A 834 0.83 -9.22 32.79
N GLN A 835 0.74 -10.50 32.39
CA GLN A 835 1.52 -11.62 32.90
C GLN A 835 2.61 -12.08 31.92
N VAL A 836 2.71 -11.47 30.74
CA VAL A 836 3.81 -11.69 29.79
C VAL A 836 5.12 -11.22 30.43
N GLN A 837 6.13 -12.08 30.39
CA GLN A 837 7.48 -11.76 30.85
C GLN A 837 8.31 -11.28 29.66
N ALA A 838 9.05 -10.18 29.85
CA ALA A 838 10.01 -9.72 28.87
C ALA A 838 11.04 -10.83 28.58
N PRO A 839 11.46 -11.03 27.33
CA PRO A 839 12.52 -11.98 27.04
C PRO A 839 13.82 -11.56 27.72
N GLU A 840 14.50 -12.51 28.38
CA GLU A 840 15.80 -12.25 29.01
C GLU A 840 16.90 -11.99 27.97
N THR A 841 16.79 -12.64 26.80
CA THR A 841 17.74 -12.49 25.68
C THR A 841 17.01 -12.61 24.33
N PHE A 842 17.55 -11.97 23.30
CA PHE A 842 17.12 -12.06 21.91
C PHE A 842 18.28 -11.65 20.99
N GLU A 843 18.21 -11.99 19.70
CA GLU A 843 19.21 -11.56 18.72
C GLU A 843 19.12 -10.04 18.48
N PRO A 844 20.20 -9.27 18.68
CA PRO A 844 20.16 -7.83 18.50
C PRO A 844 19.91 -7.46 17.03
N PRO A 845 19.09 -6.43 16.73
CA PRO A 845 18.87 -6.00 15.36
C PRO A 845 20.11 -5.32 14.78
N LEU A 846 20.16 -5.21 13.45
CA LEU A 846 21.12 -4.34 12.77
C LEU A 846 20.91 -2.89 13.20
N VAL A 847 19.65 -2.46 13.23
CA VAL A 847 19.29 -1.08 13.59
C VAL A 847 17.89 -1.04 14.17
N TRP A 848 17.73 -0.31 15.27
CA TRP A 848 16.46 0.18 15.77
C TRP A 848 16.08 1.46 15.02
N MET A 849 14.79 1.69 14.87
CA MET A 849 14.24 2.84 14.17
C MET A 849 13.13 3.42 15.04
N PRO A 850 13.30 4.65 15.56
CA PRO A 850 12.29 5.28 16.38
C PRO A 850 11.06 5.64 15.54
N GLN A 851 9.90 5.80 16.18
CA GLN A 851 8.61 5.96 15.52
C GLN A 851 8.55 7.17 14.57
N GLU A 852 9.21 8.26 14.95
CA GLU A 852 9.34 9.48 14.15
C GLU A 852 10.08 9.24 12.83
N PHE A 853 10.99 8.25 12.80
CA PHE A 853 11.73 7.85 11.61
C PHE A 853 10.98 6.78 10.82
N ASP A 854 10.52 5.72 11.50
CA ASP A 854 9.76 4.63 10.89
C ASP A 854 8.73 4.02 11.88
N ASN A 855 7.46 4.36 11.68
CA ASN A 855 6.35 3.85 12.46
C ASN A 855 5.79 2.51 11.93
N SER A 856 6.12 2.13 10.69
CA SER A 856 5.65 0.90 10.05
C SER A 856 6.59 0.55 8.91
N SER A 857 7.41 -0.47 9.14
CA SER A 857 8.49 -0.85 8.25
C SER A 857 7.97 -1.59 7.00
N GLY A 858 8.75 -1.49 5.92
CA GLY A 858 8.58 -2.23 4.67
C GLY A 858 9.86 -2.99 4.31
N GLY A 859 9.96 -3.53 3.09
CA GLY A 859 11.05 -4.38 2.61
C GLY A 859 12.45 -3.75 2.54
N GLN A 860 13.44 -4.59 2.24
CA GLN A 860 14.82 -4.17 2.04
C GLN A 860 15.36 -4.60 0.67
N ILE A 861 16.20 -3.76 0.07
CA ILE A 861 16.66 -3.91 -1.31
C ILE A 861 18.18 -3.72 -1.33
N TYR A 862 18.94 -4.77 -1.66
CA TYR A 862 20.36 -4.62 -1.92
C TYR A 862 20.61 -4.35 -3.40
N VAL A 863 21.31 -3.27 -3.73
CA VAL A 863 21.50 -2.84 -5.13
C VAL A 863 22.95 -3.04 -5.55
N GLU A 864 23.25 -4.11 -6.27
CA GLU A 864 24.62 -4.35 -6.79
C GLU A 864 24.94 -3.56 -8.06
N ASP A 865 23.91 -3.10 -8.78
CA ASP A 865 24.07 -2.46 -10.07
C ASP A 865 24.72 -1.07 -9.95
N HIS A 866 25.91 -0.93 -10.53
CA HIS A 866 26.67 0.32 -10.53
C HIS A 866 25.96 1.47 -11.27
N ARG A 867 25.02 1.17 -12.18
CA ARG A 867 24.19 2.18 -12.86
C ARG A 867 23.28 2.93 -11.88
N PHE A 868 23.08 2.38 -10.69
CA PHE A 868 22.36 3.05 -9.61
C PHE A 868 23.21 4.10 -8.87
N GLY A 869 24.46 4.34 -9.28
CA GLY A 869 25.27 5.44 -8.77
C GLY A 869 25.78 5.23 -7.33
N PRO A 870 25.98 6.30 -6.56
CA PRO A 870 26.59 6.24 -5.22
C PRO A 870 25.87 5.36 -4.19
N LEU A 871 24.55 5.15 -4.32
CA LEU A 871 23.78 4.26 -3.46
C LEU A 871 23.95 2.77 -3.80
N SER A 872 24.62 2.43 -4.91
CA SER A 872 25.00 1.04 -5.17
C SER A 872 25.79 0.46 -3.99
N LYS A 873 25.63 -0.84 -3.76
CA LYS A 873 26.20 -1.64 -2.67
C LYS A 873 25.74 -1.29 -1.27
N HIS A 874 24.74 -0.43 -1.13
CA HIS A 874 24.04 -0.21 0.12
C HIS A 874 22.77 -1.05 0.18
N LEU A 875 22.35 -1.39 1.40
CA LEU A 875 21.02 -1.93 1.65
C LEU A 875 20.06 -0.76 1.78
N LEU A 876 19.06 -0.70 0.92
CA LEU A 876 17.96 0.24 1.03
C LEU A 876 16.85 -0.34 1.90
N HIS A 877 16.14 0.51 2.60
CA HIS A 877 14.99 0.18 3.43
C HIS A 877 13.79 1.03 3.01
N THR A 878 12.63 0.40 2.86
CA THR A 878 11.35 1.09 2.58
C THR A 878 10.52 1.20 3.85
N CYS A 879 9.88 2.34 4.06
CA CYS A 879 8.95 2.57 5.16
C CYS A 879 7.52 2.65 4.62
N PHE A 880 6.66 1.70 5.05
CA PHE A 880 5.25 1.70 4.71
C PHE A 880 4.54 2.90 5.34
N GLY A 881 4.84 3.20 6.60
CA GLY A 881 4.10 4.20 7.35
C GLY A 881 4.34 5.65 6.90
N LYS A 882 5.51 5.94 6.35
CA LYS A 882 5.87 7.29 5.89
C LYS A 882 6.07 7.39 4.39
N GLY A 883 6.09 6.29 3.64
CA GLY A 883 6.45 6.31 2.22
C GLY A 883 7.86 6.88 2.02
N TRP A 884 8.79 6.49 2.89
CA TRP A 884 10.18 6.95 2.87
C TRP A 884 11.11 5.81 2.49
N MET A 885 12.23 6.16 1.87
CA MET A 885 13.30 5.23 1.59
C MET A 885 14.57 5.72 2.28
N SER A 886 15.31 4.78 2.84
CA SER A 886 16.54 5.01 3.59
C SER A 886 17.63 4.06 3.10
N TYR A 887 18.89 4.35 3.39
CA TYR A 887 20.01 3.45 3.10
C TYR A 887 20.81 3.17 4.37
N LEU A 888 21.36 1.96 4.46
CA LEU A 888 22.11 1.48 5.61
C LEU A 888 23.60 1.40 5.31
N MET A 889 24.40 1.72 6.32
CA MET A 889 25.84 1.47 6.38
C MET A 889 26.07 0.41 7.46
N ILE A 890 26.33 -0.83 7.02
CA ILE A 890 26.43 -2.00 7.90
C ILE A 890 27.89 -2.19 8.32
N GLN A 891 28.10 -2.43 9.61
CA GLN A 891 29.38 -2.75 10.22
C GLN A 891 29.29 -4.07 10.98
N ASP A 892 30.18 -5.00 10.66
CA ASP A 892 30.38 -6.24 11.43
C ASP A 892 31.47 -6.02 12.51
N VAL A 893 31.16 -6.36 13.76
CA VAL A 893 32.05 -6.26 14.93
C VAL A 893 32.06 -7.59 15.68
N GLY A 894 33.03 -8.44 15.37
CA GLY A 894 33.06 -9.81 15.88
C GLY A 894 31.89 -10.63 15.30
N GLU A 895 31.08 -11.23 16.16
CA GLU A 895 29.88 -12.01 15.76
C GLU A 895 28.59 -11.17 15.68
N LEU A 896 28.68 -9.88 16.00
CA LEU A 896 27.55 -8.95 15.98
C LEU A 896 27.64 -8.04 14.77
N SER A 897 26.49 -7.76 14.16
CA SER A 897 26.34 -6.77 13.11
C SER A 897 25.54 -5.59 13.65
N GLN A 898 25.86 -4.39 13.16
CA GLN A 898 25.16 -3.16 13.53
C GLN A 898 25.14 -2.21 12.33
N ALA A 899 24.24 -1.25 12.32
CA ALA A 899 24.14 -0.33 11.19
C ALA A 899 23.75 1.09 11.60
N ALA A 900 24.28 2.03 10.83
CA ALA A 900 23.76 3.38 10.73
C ALA A 900 22.77 3.44 9.55
N ILE A 901 21.70 4.22 9.68
CA ILE A 901 20.67 4.42 8.67
C ILE A 901 20.42 5.91 8.43
N VAL A 902 20.24 6.26 7.17
CA VAL A 902 20.01 7.64 6.71
C VAL A 902 18.83 7.68 5.75
N LYS A 903 17.93 8.63 5.97
CA LYS A 903 16.76 8.87 5.12
C LYS A 903 17.14 9.60 3.83
N LEU A 904 16.59 9.13 2.71
CA LEU A 904 16.68 9.85 1.44
C LEU A 904 15.73 11.06 1.41
N PRO A 905 16.07 12.15 0.69
CA PRO A 905 15.27 13.37 0.63
C PRO A 905 14.05 13.25 -0.32
N PHE A 906 13.40 12.09 -0.36
CA PHE A 906 12.25 11.83 -1.24
C PHE A 906 11.03 11.40 -0.43
N ASN A 907 9.86 11.80 -0.91
CA ASN A 907 8.57 11.36 -0.41
C ASN A 907 7.88 10.56 -1.50
N PHE A 908 7.71 9.26 -1.30
CA PHE A 908 6.93 8.43 -2.22
C PHE A 908 5.44 8.78 -2.12
N ALA A 909 4.69 8.57 -3.18
CA ALA A 909 3.27 8.88 -3.24
C ALA A 909 2.42 7.92 -2.39
N THR A 910 2.93 6.73 -2.06
CA THR A 910 2.24 5.69 -1.30
C THR A 910 3.12 5.13 -0.17
N GLY A 911 2.53 4.36 0.74
CA GLY A 911 3.26 3.62 1.77
C GLY A 911 4.04 2.46 1.17
N ILE A 912 5.31 2.68 0.83
CA ILE A 912 6.12 1.70 0.12
C ILE A 912 6.50 0.51 1.01
N MET A 913 6.20 -0.69 0.53
CA MET A 913 6.46 -1.94 1.25
C MET A 913 7.38 -2.89 0.48
N ARG A 914 7.44 -2.79 -0.85
CA ARG A 914 8.29 -3.65 -1.68
C ARG A 914 9.03 -2.81 -2.70
N GLY A 915 10.29 -3.13 -2.93
CA GLY A 915 11.00 -2.65 -4.10
C GLY A 915 11.92 -3.68 -4.70
N ARG A 916 12.31 -3.45 -5.94
CA ARG A 916 13.19 -4.31 -6.75
C ARG A 916 14.03 -3.46 -7.70
N VAL A 917 15.16 -4.02 -8.12
CA VAL A 917 16.01 -3.45 -9.16
C VAL A 917 15.54 -4.00 -10.51
N ASN A 918 15.29 -3.12 -11.47
CA ASN A 918 15.00 -3.57 -12.83
C ASN A 918 16.32 -3.98 -13.52
N PRO A 919 16.47 -5.24 -13.98
CA PRO A 919 17.72 -5.71 -14.58
C PRO A 919 18.09 -4.94 -15.86
N LYS A 920 17.10 -4.37 -16.55
CA LYS A 920 17.30 -3.69 -17.82
C LYS A 920 17.95 -2.31 -17.67
N ASP A 921 17.55 -1.52 -16.68
CA ASP A 921 18.05 -0.15 -16.48
C ASP A 921 18.89 0.06 -15.20
N GLY A 922 18.89 -0.93 -14.30
CA GLY A 922 19.64 -0.90 -13.05
C GLY A 922 19.06 0.07 -12.00
N GLN A 923 17.82 0.54 -12.17
CA GLN A 923 17.17 1.48 -11.27
C GLN A 923 16.26 0.78 -10.27
N VAL A 924 15.92 1.46 -9.16
CA VAL A 924 15.09 0.91 -8.09
C VAL A 924 13.64 1.35 -8.26
N TYR A 925 12.73 0.39 -8.25
CA TYR A 925 11.29 0.59 -8.30
C TYR A 925 10.68 0.17 -6.97
N ALA A 926 9.75 0.96 -6.45
CA ALA A 926 9.05 0.67 -5.21
C ALA A 926 7.55 0.84 -5.36
N THR A 927 6.81 0.03 -4.60
CA THR A 927 5.35 0.01 -4.58
C THR A 927 4.81 -0.25 -3.18
N GLY A 928 3.54 0.10 -3.00
CA GLY A 928 2.79 -0.19 -1.80
C GLY A 928 1.41 0.46 -1.82
N LEU A 929 0.84 0.63 -0.64
CA LEU A 929 -0.55 1.05 -0.39
C LEU A 929 -0.63 1.80 0.95
N GLN A 930 -1.80 2.25 1.37
CA GLN A 930 -1.97 3.04 2.60
C GLN A 930 -2.77 2.33 3.70
N GLY A 931 -3.62 1.36 3.36
CA GLY A 931 -4.74 0.84 4.18
C GLY A 931 -4.60 0.61 5.70
N TRP A 932 -3.41 0.49 6.30
CA TRP A 932 -3.21 0.27 7.75
C TRP A 932 -2.18 1.22 8.40
N ASN A 933 -2.23 2.51 8.06
CA ASN A 933 -1.17 3.45 8.41
C ASN A 933 -1.53 4.46 9.53
N GLY A 934 -1.93 3.96 10.70
CA GLY A 934 -2.14 4.80 11.89
C GLY A 934 -0.84 5.49 12.35
N GLY A 935 -0.88 6.81 12.54
CA GLY A 935 0.30 7.61 12.93
C GLY A 935 1.36 7.79 11.83
N GLY A 936 1.03 7.43 10.59
CA GLY A 936 1.89 7.58 9.42
C GLY A 936 2.01 8.99 8.87
N ARG A 937 2.60 9.12 7.68
CA ARG A 937 2.54 10.35 6.90
C ARG A 937 1.16 10.45 6.26
N VAL A 938 0.52 11.59 6.43
CA VAL A 938 -0.79 11.91 5.87
C VAL A 938 -0.68 12.09 4.34
N GLY A 939 -1.76 11.77 3.61
CA GLY A 939 -1.86 12.02 2.16
C GLY A 939 -1.20 10.98 1.25
N LEU A 940 -0.86 9.80 1.78
CA LEU A 940 -0.37 8.68 0.98
C LEU A 940 -1.51 8.04 0.18
N ALA A 941 -1.28 7.80 -1.11
CA ALA A 941 -2.21 7.13 -2.01
C ALA A 941 -2.33 5.63 -1.68
N ASP A 942 -3.51 5.06 -1.89
CA ASP A 942 -3.76 3.62 -1.68
C ASP A 942 -3.42 2.79 -2.92
N GLY A 943 -2.13 2.81 -3.27
CA GLY A 943 -1.58 2.24 -4.49
C GLY A 943 -0.60 3.19 -5.15
N GLY A 944 0.49 2.67 -5.71
CA GLY A 944 1.45 3.49 -6.44
C GLY A 944 2.72 2.74 -6.83
N ILE A 945 3.37 3.18 -7.90
CA ILE A 945 4.65 2.66 -8.35
C ILE A 945 5.54 3.83 -8.72
N GLN A 946 6.72 3.89 -8.14
CA GLN A 946 7.68 4.95 -8.45
C GLN A 946 9.09 4.38 -8.63
N ARG A 947 9.83 4.99 -9.55
CA ARG A 947 11.22 4.67 -9.87
C ARG A 947 12.13 5.73 -9.26
N LEU A 948 12.95 5.33 -8.30
CA LEU A 948 14.09 6.12 -7.88
C LEU A 948 15.20 5.92 -8.91
N ARG A 949 15.53 6.98 -9.66
CA ARG A 949 16.48 6.91 -10.77
C ARG A 949 17.71 7.78 -10.52
N TYR A 950 18.89 7.22 -10.74
CA TYR A 950 20.13 7.97 -10.78
C TYR A 950 20.23 8.77 -12.08
N THR A 951 20.54 10.07 -11.98
CA THR A 951 20.59 10.99 -13.13
C THR A 951 21.98 11.09 -13.77
N GLY A 952 22.99 10.43 -13.19
CA GLY A 952 24.40 10.61 -13.57
C GLY A 952 25.06 11.83 -12.93
N LYS A 953 24.30 12.71 -12.25
CA LYS A 953 24.86 13.87 -11.54
C LYS A 953 25.45 13.46 -10.18
N PRO A 954 26.39 14.24 -9.60
CA PRO A 954 26.86 13.99 -8.24
C PRO A 954 25.73 13.97 -7.22
N ALA A 955 25.80 13.05 -6.24
CA ALA A 955 24.91 12.99 -5.10
C ALA A 955 25.75 13.06 -3.81
N PRO A 956 25.95 14.25 -3.21
CA PRO A 956 26.67 14.40 -1.95
C PRO A 956 25.98 13.61 -0.84
N MET A 957 26.71 12.72 -0.18
CA MET A 957 26.18 11.89 0.92
C MET A 957 27.28 11.32 1.82
N VAL A 958 26.84 10.82 2.97
CA VAL A 958 27.62 9.91 3.83
C VAL A 958 27.55 8.53 3.18
N VAL A 959 28.69 7.91 2.92
CA VAL A 959 28.79 6.61 2.23
C VAL A 959 29.31 5.49 3.14
N ASP A 960 29.77 5.82 4.34
CA ASP A 960 30.14 4.84 5.36
C ASP A 960 30.07 5.48 6.75
N ALA A 961 29.72 4.69 7.75
CA ALA A 961 29.67 5.08 9.16
C ALA A 961 30.12 3.90 10.02
N ARG A 962 31.19 4.09 10.79
CA ARG A 962 31.83 3.03 11.59
C ARG A 962 32.07 3.47 13.03
N VAL A 963 31.74 2.60 13.98
CA VAL A 963 32.19 2.72 15.36
C VAL A 963 33.63 2.24 15.41
N VAL A 964 34.52 3.05 15.96
CA VAL A 964 35.94 2.75 16.10
C VAL A 964 36.35 2.88 17.57
N PRO A 965 37.50 2.32 17.99
CA PRO A 965 37.96 2.50 19.36
C PRO A 965 38.04 4.00 19.73
N GLY A 966 37.25 4.39 20.74
CA GLY A 966 37.17 5.75 21.26
C GLY A 966 36.52 6.79 20.33
N GLY A 967 35.74 6.38 19.33
CA GLY A 967 35.14 7.34 18.40
C GLY A 967 34.15 6.78 17.38
N LEU A 968 33.67 7.69 16.54
CA LEU A 968 32.85 7.41 15.35
C LEU A 968 33.58 7.92 14.11
N GLU A 969 33.54 7.18 13.00
CA GLU A 969 34.05 7.59 11.69
C GLU A 969 32.91 7.72 10.69
N LEU A 970 32.91 8.81 9.91
CA LEU A 970 31.98 9.07 8.81
C LEU A 970 32.77 9.35 7.53
N ASP A 971 32.47 8.62 6.46
CA ASP A 971 33.06 8.82 5.14
C ASP A 971 32.06 9.54 4.23
N PHE A 972 32.49 10.65 3.63
CA PHE A 972 31.71 11.47 2.70
C PHE A 972 32.27 11.29 1.29
N ASN A 973 31.39 11.15 0.28
CA ASN A 973 31.83 11.04 -1.13
C ASN A 973 32.19 12.38 -1.79
N PHE A 974 32.21 13.47 -1.03
CA PHE A 974 32.52 14.83 -1.48
C PHE A 974 33.46 15.53 -0.49
N LYS A 975 33.99 16.69 -0.89
CA LYS A 975 34.83 17.51 0.00
C LYS A 975 33.98 18.37 0.92
N LEU A 976 34.23 18.27 2.22
CA LEU A 976 33.71 19.20 3.21
C LEU A 976 34.57 20.45 3.33
N SER A 977 33.97 21.57 3.74
CA SER A 977 34.70 22.75 4.17
C SER A 977 35.51 22.42 5.44
N PRO A 978 36.83 22.64 5.47
CA PRO A 978 37.64 22.33 6.65
C PRO A 978 37.24 23.09 7.91
N SER A 979 36.68 24.31 7.78
CA SER A 979 36.23 25.09 8.94
C SER A 979 34.95 24.52 9.52
N SER A 980 34.01 24.09 8.68
CA SER A 980 32.77 23.45 9.12
C SER A 980 33.01 22.05 9.66
N ALA A 981 33.83 21.24 8.99
CA ALA A 981 34.09 19.86 9.40
C ALA A 981 34.90 19.74 10.70
N LYS A 982 35.64 20.78 11.12
CA LYS A 982 36.39 20.78 12.39
C LYS A 982 35.62 21.43 13.54
N ASP A 983 34.47 22.05 13.26
CA ASP A 983 33.64 22.66 14.28
C ASP A 983 32.85 21.58 15.02
N ILE A 984 33.08 21.43 16.32
CA ILE A 984 32.35 20.46 17.14
C ILE A 984 30.84 20.79 17.15
N ALA A 985 30.47 22.06 17.06
CA ALA A 985 29.07 22.48 17.06
C ALA A 985 28.30 22.03 15.79
N SER A 986 29.02 21.63 14.73
CA SER A 986 28.41 21.01 13.55
C SER A 986 27.93 19.57 13.79
N TYR A 987 28.18 18.99 14.96
CA TYR A 987 27.83 17.61 15.31
C TYR A 987 27.06 17.57 16.63
N VAL A 988 25.79 17.18 16.58
CA VAL A 988 24.94 17.07 17.77
C VAL A 988 24.44 15.63 17.90
N GLY A 989 24.95 14.91 18.90
CA GLY A 989 24.55 13.52 19.18
C GLY A 989 23.71 13.40 20.44
N ASN A 990 22.64 12.60 20.39
CA ASN A 990 21.87 12.15 21.55
C ASN A 990 21.70 10.63 21.47
N GLN A 991 21.69 9.95 22.61
CA GLN A 991 21.59 8.49 22.70
C GLN A 991 20.58 8.05 23.76
N TRP A 992 19.96 6.89 23.54
CA TRP A 992 18.97 6.30 24.44
C TRP A 992 18.81 4.79 24.24
N ASP A 993 18.29 4.15 25.27
CA ASP A 993 17.79 2.78 25.25
C ASP A 993 16.27 2.74 25.21
N TYR A 994 15.74 1.54 24.98
CA TYR A 994 14.33 1.24 24.91
C TYR A 994 13.97 0.19 25.96
N GLN A 995 12.73 0.22 26.45
CA GLN A 995 12.21 -0.75 27.40
C GLN A 995 11.18 -1.68 26.75
N TRP A 996 11.33 -2.98 27.01
CA TRP A 996 10.31 -3.97 26.69
C TRP A 996 9.15 -3.83 27.64
N SER A 997 7.98 -3.52 27.10
CA SER A 997 6.76 -3.39 27.89
C SER A 997 5.52 -3.74 27.07
N ARG A 998 4.38 -3.85 27.76
CA ARG A 998 3.06 -4.00 27.14
C ARG A 998 2.56 -2.75 26.40
N ASN A 999 3.22 -1.61 26.56
CA ASN A 999 2.82 -0.37 25.88
C ASN A 999 3.05 -0.52 24.38
N TYR A 1000 2.37 0.30 23.58
CA TYR A 1000 2.60 0.33 22.15
C TYR A 1000 3.91 1.08 21.89
N GLY A 1001 4.99 0.35 21.62
CA GLY A 1001 6.33 0.90 21.55
C GLY A 1001 6.91 1.23 22.93
N SER A 1002 8.00 2.02 22.93
CA SER A 1002 8.71 2.44 24.13
C SER A 1002 9.00 3.93 24.07
N ASP A 1003 8.92 4.58 25.22
CA ASP A 1003 9.57 5.86 25.44
C ASP A 1003 11.10 5.71 25.32
N GLN A 1004 11.80 6.84 25.26
CA GLN A 1004 13.26 6.91 25.28
C GLN A 1004 13.76 6.89 26.73
N TYR A 1005 14.80 6.10 27.01
CA TYR A 1005 15.41 6.01 28.34
C TYR A 1005 16.90 6.31 28.30
N VAL A 1006 17.41 6.99 29.33
CA VAL A 1006 18.84 7.27 29.46
C VAL A 1006 19.60 5.94 29.50
N PRO A 1007 20.65 5.76 28.68
CA PRO A 1007 21.29 4.45 28.49
C PRO A 1007 21.71 3.77 29.78
N GLY A 1008 21.41 2.47 29.90
CA GLY A 1008 21.73 1.67 31.10
C GLY A 1008 20.93 2.04 32.36
N THR A 1009 19.91 2.89 32.27
CA THR A 1009 19.06 3.30 33.40
C THR A 1009 17.57 3.05 33.14
N GLN A 1010 16.73 3.33 34.15
CA GLN A 1010 15.27 3.36 34.01
C GLN A 1010 14.71 4.79 33.94
N GLU A 1011 15.56 5.80 33.84
CA GLU A 1011 15.15 7.20 33.75
C GLU A 1011 14.70 7.52 32.33
N GLN A 1012 13.47 8.03 32.18
CA GLN A 1012 12.94 8.45 30.88
C GLN A 1012 13.66 9.70 30.40
N GLY A 1013 14.19 9.68 29.18
CA GLY A 1013 14.96 10.76 28.57
C GLY A 1013 16.01 10.28 27.58
N THR A 1014 16.86 11.21 27.15
CA THR A 1014 18.03 10.93 26.30
C THR A 1014 19.28 11.48 26.97
N GLU A 1015 20.45 10.96 26.59
CA GLU A 1015 21.76 11.45 27.02
C GLU A 1015 22.50 12.09 25.84
N PRO A 1016 23.05 13.30 25.96
CA PRO A 1016 23.91 13.87 24.93
C PRO A 1016 25.22 13.08 24.77
N LEU A 1017 25.64 12.83 23.52
CA LEU A 1017 26.92 12.21 23.21
C LEU A 1017 28.05 13.25 23.34
N ALA A 1018 28.99 13.03 24.24
CA ALA A 1018 30.16 13.90 24.41
C ALA A 1018 31.18 13.72 23.27
N ILE A 1019 31.32 14.73 22.41
CA ILE A 1019 32.33 14.83 21.36
C ILE A 1019 33.45 15.76 21.83
N GLU A 1020 34.65 15.23 22.02
CA GLU A 1020 35.79 16.00 22.57
C GLU A 1020 36.59 16.72 21.47
N SER A 1021 36.71 16.11 20.30
CA SER A 1021 37.42 16.68 19.16
C SER A 1021 37.00 16.00 17.85
N VAL A 1022 37.33 16.65 16.73
CA VAL A 1022 37.06 16.16 15.38
C VAL A 1022 38.34 16.13 14.56
N VAL A 1023 38.64 14.97 13.96
CA VAL A 1023 39.77 14.79 13.04
C VAL A 1023 39.22 14.66 11.62
N VAL A 1024 39.81 15.38 10.67
CA VAL A 1024 39.37 15.43 9.28
C VAL A 1024 40.51 15.01 8.36
N GLU A 1025 40.24 14.04 7.50
CA GLU A 1025 41.20 13.46 6.54
C GLU A 1025 40.63 13.50 5.11
N SER A 1026 41.52 13.59 4.12
CA SER A 1026 41.12 13.45 2.71
C SER A 1026 41.00 11.97 2.36
N LEU A 1027 39.92 11.60 1.67
CA LEU A 1027 39.66 10.23 1.25
C LEU A 1027 39.79 10.13 -0.27
N ASP A 1028 40.62 9.22 -0.76
CA ASP A 1028 40.61 8.87 -2.19
C ASP A 1028 39.37 8.02 -2.44
N VAL A 1029 38.33 8.62 -3.05
CA VAL A 1029 37.11 7.88 -3.39
C VAL A 1029 37.43 7.11 -4.66
N LEU A 1030 37.85 5.85 -4.50
CA LEU A 1030 37.86 4.90 -5.60
C LEU A 1030 36.42 4.80 -6.10
N GLY A 1031 36.20 5.14 -7.38
CA GLY A 1031 34.88 5.00 -8.02
C GLY A 1031 34.32 3.60 -7.81
N PRO A 1032 32.99 3.41 -7.90
CA PRO A 1032 32.33 2.15 -7.59
C PRO A 1032 32.95 1.02 -8.44
N GLY A 1033 33.82 0.21 -7.82
CA GLY A 1033 34.62 -0.76 -8.58
C GLY A 1033 35.83 -1.40 -7.89
N ALA A 1034 36.30 -0.91 -6.74
CA ALA A 1034 37.46 -1.52 -6.07
C ALA A 1034 37.31 -1.59 -4.54
N ARG A 1035 36.65 -2.64 -4.06
CA ARG A 1035 36.98 -3.27 -2.76
C ARG A 1035 36.97 -4.78 -3.00
N GLY A 1036 38.11 -5.28 -3.48
CA GLY A 1036 38.47 -6.70 -3.42
C GLY A 1036 39.43 -6.89 -2.25
N SER A 1037 39.25 -7.98 -1.53
CA SER A 1037 40.07 -8.43 -0.40
C SER A 1037 41.57 -8.19 -0.59
N ASP A 1038 42.17 -7.43 0.34
CA ASP A 1038 43.62 -7.31 0.44
C ASP A 1038 44.16 -8.59 1.09
N THR A 1039 44.59 -9.55 0.26
CA THR A 1039 45.56 -10.57 0.67
C THR A 1039 46.69 -10.59 -0.34
N ARG A 1040 47.89 -10.27 0.14
CA ARG A 1040 49.14 -10.26 -0.63
C ARG A 1040 49.44 -11.68 -1.11
N GLY A 1041 49.45 -11.87 -2.43
CA GLY A 1041 50.01 -13.04 -3.10
C GLY A 1041 50.84 -12.56 -4.28
N ALA A 1042 52.16 -12.67 -4.16
CA ALA A 1042 53.09 -12.38 -5.24
C ALA A 1042 52.93 -13.44 -6.34
N ASP A 1043 52.67 -13.04 -7.58
CA ASP A 1043 53.00 -13.88 -8.74
C ASP A 1043 53.27 -13.07 -10.01
N THR A 1044 54.33 -13.51 -10.70
CA THR A 1044 54.97 -12.93 -11.89
C THR A 1044 54.13 -12.96 -13.17
N PRO A 1045 54.31 -12.02 -14.12
CA PRO A 1045 53.52 -12.00 -15.36
C PRO A 1045 54.11 -12.95 -16.42
N LYS A 1046 53.28 -13.86 -16.94
CA LYS A 1046 53.54 -14.55 -18.22
C LYS A 1046 52.86 -13.79 -19.35
N ALA A 1047 53.67 -13.39 -20.32
CA ALA A 1047 53.26 -12.79 -21.59
C ALA A 1047 52.57 -13.82 -22.49
N VAL A 1048 51.44 -13.45 -23.09
CA VAL A 1048 50.92 -14.05 -24.32
C VAL A 1048 50.38 -12.93 -25.23
N THR A 1049 51.01 -12.83 -26.39
CA THR A 1049 50.64 -12.11 -27.62
C THR A 1049 49.24 -12.56 -28.08
N GLY A 1050 48.26 -11.70 -28.40
CA GLY A 1050 48.28 -10.68 -29.45
C GLY A 1050 47.44 -11.19 -30.64
N GLU A 1051 46.24 -10.64 -30.85
CA GLU A 1051 45.65 -10.44 -32.18
C GLU A 1051 44.43 -9.51 -32.10
N ALA A 1052 44.40 -8.56 -33.04
CA ALA A 1052 43.51 -7.41 -33.08
C ALA A 1052 42.35 -7.63 -34.05
N VAL A 1053 41.16 -7.17 -33.69
CA VAL A 1053 40.09 -6.84 -34.65
C VAL A 1053 39.51 -5.48 -34.27
N THR A 1054 39.44 -4.64 -35.29
CA THR A 1054 39.15 -3.21 -35.32
C THR A 1054 37.67 -2.88 -35.13
N GLY A 1055 37.38 -1.92 -34.25
CA GLY A 1055 36.10 -1.21 -34.16
C GLY A 1055 36.28 0.05 -33.32
N GLU A 1056 36.07 1.21 -33.93
CA GLU A 1056 36.27 2.54 -33.34
C GLU A 1056 35.48 2.70 -32.03
N ALA A 1057 36.21 2.82 -30.92
CA ALA A 1057 35.69 3.30 -29.66
C ALA A 1057 36.29 4.68 -29.37
N VAL A 1058 35.41 5.63 -29.09
CA VAL A 1058 35.68 6.97 -28.59
C VAL A 1058 36.59 6.86 -27.36
N THR A 1059 37.90 7.09 -27.54
CA THR A 1059 38.85 7.18 -26.43
C THR A 1059 38.75 8.57 -25.81
N GLY A 1060 38.21 8.65 -24.60
CA GLY A 1060 38.14 9.91 -23.86
C GLY A 1060 37.59 9.83 -22.43
N GLU A 1061 37.56 8.66 -21.78
CA GLU A 1061 37.27 8.59 -20.33
C GLU A 1061 38.56 8.72 -19.50
N ALA A 1062 38.98 9.95 -19.25
CA ALA A 1062 39.72 10.23 -18.03
C ALA A 1062 38.74 10.08 -16.86
N ARG A 1063 38.71 8.89 -16.23
CA ARG A 1063 38.02 8.68 -14.95
C ARG A 1063 38.54 9.69 -13.93
N ALA A 1064 37.78 10.75 -13.68
CA ALA A 1064 38.06 11.70 -12.61
C ALA A 1064 38.03 10.95 -11.27
N ARG A 1065 39.20 10.81 -10.62
CA ARG A 1065 39.28 10.34 -9.23
C ARG A 1065 38.59 11.40 -8.37
N GLY A 1066 37.43 11.08 -7.81
CA GLY A 1066 36.79 11.92 -6.81
C GLY A 1066 37.57 11.86 -5.50
N THR A 1067 37.77 13.00 -4.85
CA THR A 1067 38.35 13.09 -3.51
C THR A 1067 37.22 13.39 -2.53
N GLY A 1068 36.98 12.51 -1.57
CA GLY A 1068 36.00 12.63 -0.48
C GLY A 1068 36.65 13.14 0.81
N THR A 1069 35.89 13.11 1.91
CA THR A 1069 36.35 13.52 3.24
C THR A 1069 35.99 12.45 4.26
N ARG A 1070 36.93 12.11 5.14
CA ARG A 1070 36.68 11.29 6.33
C ARG A 1070 36.67 12.18 7.56
N VAL A 1071 35.68 12.01 8.41
CA VAL A 1071 35.55 12.70 9.70
C VAL A 1071 35.57 11.67 10.81
N ARG A 1072 36.46 11.83 11.78
CA ARG A 1072 36.47 11.05 13.02
C ARG A 1072 36.08 11.92 14.20
N LEU A 1073 34.96 11.57 14.84
CA LEU A 1073 34.49 12.17 16.08
C LEU A 1073 35.11 11.41 17.25
N VAL A 1074 35.86 12.10 18.11
CA VAL A 1074 36.49 11.49 19.28
C VAL A 1074 35.50 11.49 20.43
N THR A 1075 35.07 10.30 20.83
CA THR A 1075 34.05 10.04 21.86
C THR A 1075 34.56 8.95 22.81
N PRO A 1076 35.42 9.28 23.79
CA PRO A 1076 36.12 8.27 24.61
C PRO A 1076 35.20 7.38 25.46
N LYS A 1077 33.96 7.83 25.69
CA LYS A 1077 32.93 7.12 26.45
C LYS A 1077 31.93 6.35 25.55
N ILE A 1078 32.24 6.16 24.27
CA ILE A 1078 31.36 5.39 23.37
C ILE A 1078 31.15 3.98 23.93
N ALA A 1079 29.90 3.54 23.97
CA ALA A 1079 29.48 2.27 24.51
C ALA A 1079 28.33 1.70 23.67
N PRO A 1080 27.99 0.41 23.81
CA PRO A 1080 26.78 -0.14 23.24
C PRO A 1080 25.53 0.64 23.70
N VAL A 1081 24.63 0.91 22.77
CA VAL A 1081 23.37 1.63 22.99
C VAL A 1081 22.38 1.24 21.92
N HIS A 1082 21.09 1.15 22.26
CA HIS A 1082 20.08 0.78 21.26
C HIS A 1082 20.00 1.82 20.14
N GLN A 1083 20.07 3.11 20.48
CA GLN A 1083 19.92 4.19 19.52
C GLN A 1083 20.84 5.36 19.84
N LEU A 1084 21.62 5.75 18.84
CA LEU A 1084 22.30 7.03 18.72
C LEU A 1084 21.65 7.80 17.57
N HIS A 1085 21.34 9.06 17.79
CA HIS A 1085 20.87 10.02 16.79
C HIS A 1085 21.89 11.14 16.66
N LEU A 1086 22.55 11.18 15.51
CA LEU A 1086 23.59 12.17 15.20
C LEU A 1086 23.07 13.12 14.12
N ARG A 1087 23.00 14.41 14.46
CA ARG A 1087 22.65 15.48 13.54
C ARG A 1087 23.91 16.21 13.08
N LEU A 1088 24.01 16.41 11.78
CA LEU A 1088 25.12 17.06 11.11
C LEU A 1088 24.65 18.41 10.53
N HIS A 1089 25.40 19.47 10.80
CA HIS A 1089 25.20 20.80 10.23
C HIS A 1089 26.50 21.26 9.56
N LEU A 1090 26.72 20.75 8.35
CA LEU A 1090 28.00 20.88 7.65
C LEU A 1090 27.90 21.79 6.42
N LYS A 1091 29.06 22.11 5.84
CA LYS A 1091 29.15 22.78 4.54
C LYS A 1091 30.10 22.03 3.62
N ASP A 1092 29.78 21.98 2.34
CA ASP A 1092 30.69 21.50 1.31
C ASP A 1092 31.87 22.49 1.10
N ALA A 1093 32.83 22.10 0.26
CA ALA A 1093 33.98 22.95 -0.07
C ALA A 1093 33.63 24.28 -0.77
N TYR A 1094 32.40 24.43 -1.28
CA TYR A 1094 31.89 25.64 -1.92
C TYR A 1094 31.04 26.51 -0.98
N GLY A 1095 30.78 26.04 0.25
CA GLY A 1095 30.00 26.73 1.25
C GLY A 1095 28.50 26.41 1.22
N ASN A 1096 28.05 25.46 0.39
CA ASN A 1096 26.67 25.01 0.38
C ASN A 1096 26.37 24.19 1.65
N PRO A 1097 25.20 24.36 2.27
CA PRO A 1097 24.83 23.59 3.46
C PRO A 1097 24.65 22.10 3.13
N PHE A 1098 25.06 21.25 4.06
CA PHE A 1098 24.81 19.81 4.08
C PHE A 1098 24.32 19.43 5.48
N ASP A 1099 23.00 19.36 5.61
CA ASP A 1099 22.33 18.88 6.82
C ASP A 1099 21.96 17.40 6.65
N GLU A 1100 22.23 16.60 7.69
CA GLU A 1100 21.97 15.15 7.67
C GLU A 1100 21.63 14.63 9.06
N GLU A 1101 20.81 13.59 9.11
CA GLU A 1101 20.50 12.85 10.33
C GLU A 1101 20.87 11.38 10.16
N ILE A 1102 21.62 10.87 11.13
CA ILE A 1102 22.06 9.49 11.17
C ILE A 1102 21.47 8.85 12.42
N TYR A 1103 20.64 7.83 12.22
CA TYR A 1103 20.18 6.95 13.28
C TYR A 1103 21.07 5.72 13.30
N TRP A 1104 21.58 5.32 14.46
CA TRP A 1104 22.61 4.31 14.57
C TRP A 1104 22.42 3.44 15.81
N THR A 1105 22.35 2.12 15.62
CA THR A 1105 22.44 1.16 16.73
C THR A 1105 23.88 0.72 16.93
N ILE A 1106 24.33 0.67 18.18
CA ILE A 1106 25.68 0.23 18.53
C ILE A 1106 25.54 -1.02 19.40
N ASN A 1107 25.71 -2.20 18.80
CA ASN A 1107 25.66 -3.47 19.52
C ASN A 1107 27.00 -3.78 20.20
N ALA A 1108 28.11 -3.37 19.60
CA ALA A 1108 29.45 -3.52 20.14
C ALA A 1108 30.38 -2.36 19.75
N VAL A 1109 31.39 -2.12 20.59
CA VAL A 1109 32.52 -1.23 20.27
C VAL A 1109 33.74 -2.10 19.96
N PRO A 1110 34.41 -1.92 18.81
CA PRO A 1110 35.59 -2.69 18.48
C PRO A 1110 36.69 -2.52 19.54
N PRO A 1111 37.47 -3.58 19.86
CA PRO A 1111 38.55 -3.48 20.82
C PRO A 1111 39.64 -2.55 20.31
N GLN A 1112 40.28 -1.81 21.23
CA GLN A 1112 41.49 -1.06 20.90
C GLN A 1112 42.58 -2.07 20.55
N HIS A 1113 43.01 -2.13 19.29
CA HIS A 1113 44.13 -3.00 18.91
C HIS A 1113 45.34 -2.63 19.77
N ALA A 1114 45.84 -3.60 20.57
CA ALA A 1114 47.19 -3.50 21.09
C ALA A 1114 48.14 -3.36 19.88
N PRO A 1115 49.15 -2.48 19.92
CA PRO A 1115 50.13 -2.43 18.84
C PRO A 1115 50.66 -3.85 18.64
N LEU A 1116 50.62 -4.32 17.39
CA LEU A 1116 51.26 -5.56 16.98
C LEU A 1116 52.65 -5.58 17.60
N ALA A 1117 52.88 -6.48 18.55
CA ALA A 1117 54.23 -6.80 18.98
C ALA A 1117 54.95 -7.25 17.71
N THR A 1118 55.93 -6.47 17.28
CA THR A 1118 56.83 -6.86 16.21
C THR A 1118 57.53 -8.15 16.63
N GLU A 1119 57.15 -9.27 16.02
CA GLU A 1119 57.99 -10.45 15.81
C GLU A 1119 57.89 -10.91 14.36
#